data_AF-A0A2G6CNC6-F1
#
_entry.id   AF-A0A2G6CNC6-F1
#
_cell.length_a   1.000
_cell.length_b   1.000
_cell.length_c   1.000
_cell.angle_alpha   90.00
_cell.angle_beta   90.00
_cell.angle_gamma   90.00
#
_symmetry.space_group_name_H-M   'P 1'
#
loop_
_entity.id
_entity.type
_entity.pdbx_description
1 polymer ?
#
loop_
_entity_poly.entity_id
_entity_poly.type
_entity_poly.pdbx_seq_one_letter_code
_entity_poly.pdbx_strand_id
1 'polypeptide(L)'
;MCGGLAWGCSDSSEDKPGDGGQKADQGDQGDASTKSDGKLTGNASLSFKPTWGKNNGTQLDPLWKPSLPYYEGDSAVVVMLCKVDDTSCESPVIVKEIDAEARTTEPIQSSFGPEIVVKGLPAGSFKLMIFADGTTSRAKGYAWNSTFSTKEKAWGGVVSEGDMMLSSTTPEKGENPPAEAADVTLEDGKTSELGTVTLSHLHERDISPDVPKEPGNMVVAVDKGLRYVDLSTYNVAELSAGTGVYTHQLVDSADTPLTGVCGMVKGKGDVVYVLYQSGYAYAFNVKTRKQLSKNAVTFPQASNASPCKGALLSKGGKDYLYVINADANPIGPTDEGMWYADVTTLTTQAVTATYLDKKDEAILSSGFGDLVVHGEELYASQLTPKNASGGPQKCKGKICVFRITVGTKGAPNFKPKTNAYDASALMEPTASFDNAQGTIKCLTSGKIHRAGLGIATFDGSGTLKGHDLLFVGGCLEVKVLDLNADAEQVDFDSVRAGKQGFDATVFGQNFASFQLAPDGKTLWALPAYKAVIHFDIKVPTAGDPDHRQTFNRMMALPISLTSADLPAVDSAYAKGNIDDHQGPLSLGDYKAPADDPGIDINHGHAVVYQMTWAPSTAGATFQSASIPTGPTFAITPKSLWIRGSGTSGVSGLGKGGNLGVYDLASRRAVFFSHAGQDYYHYFLMGPGGADEEHFFGFDLTPEGSSELATYGLLYVAN
;
A
#
# COMPACT_ATOMS: atom_id res chain seq x y z
N MET A 1 44.46 22.53 40.93
CA MET A 1 44.64 21.41 41.89
C MET A 1 44.69 20.12 41.07
N CYS A 2 45.52 19.14 41.49
CA CYS A 2 45.94 17.96 40.70
C CYS A 2 44.79 16.95 40.42
N GLY A 3 44.88 15.98 39.49
CA GLY A 3 45.92 15.61 38.50
C GLY A 3 45.94 14.09 38.19
N GLY A 4 46.45 13.66 37.02
CA GLY A 4 46.57 12.24 36.57
C GLY A 4 45.34 11.72 35.80
N LEU A 5 45.34 11.10 34.61
CA LEU A 5 46.32 10.41 33.72
C LEU A 5 46.84 9.01 34.15
N ALA A 6 46.62 8.05 33.23
CA ALA A 6 47.45 6.89 32.84
C ALA A 6 47.21 5.45 33.40
N TRP A 7 46.90 4.53 32.44
CA TRP A 7 47.57 3.24 32.15
C TRP A 7 47.03 1.87 32.62
N GLY A 8 47.29 0.85 31.77
CA GLY A 8 46.98 -0.59 31.95
C GLY A 8 46.30 -1.24 30.72
N CYS A 9 46.91 -1.23 29.52
CA CYS A 9 47.86 -2.24 28.97
C CYS A 9 47.20 -3.41 28.20
N SER A 10 47.76 -3.70 27.02
CA SER A 10 47.43 -4.79 26.10
C SER A 10 48.01 -6.14 26.56
N ASP A 11 47.56 -7.24 25.96
CA ASP A 11 48.43 -8.03 25.07
C ASP A 11 47.67 -9.04 24.20
N SER A 12 48.34 -9.46 23.12
CA SER A 12 47.83 -10.25 22.00
C SER A 12 48.37 -11.67 21.98
N SER A 13 47.59 -12.63 21.47
CA SER A 13 48.13 -13.83 20.81
C SER A 13 47.13 -14.43 19.83
N GLU A 14 47.59 -14.74 18.63
CA GLU A 14 46.86 -15.47 17.59
C GLU A 14 46.75 -16.97 17.95
N ASP A 15 45.66 -17.63 17.56
CA ASP A 15 45.70 -18.98 16.94
C ASP A 15 44.30 -19.44 16.47
N LYS A 16 44.26 -20.05 15.29
CA LYS A 16 43.18 -20.91 14.74
C LYS A 16 43.75 -22.34 14.61
N PRO A 17 42.98 -23.42 14.28
CA PRO A 17 41.53 -23.55 14.05
C PRO A 17 40.90 -24.69 14.89
N GLY A 18 39.59 -24.95 14.70
CA GLY A 18 38.94 -26.15 15.23
C GLY A 18 37.56 -26.43 14.60
N ASP A 19 37.50 -27.41 13.69
CA ASP A 19 36.26 -27.91 13.09
C ASP A 19 35.36 -28.62 14.11
N GLY A 20 34.04 -28.54 13.91
CA GLY A 20 33.06 -29.17 14.80
C GLY A 20 31.61 -28.95 14.37
N GLY A 21 31.27 -29.31 13.13
CA GLY A 21 29.94 -29.05 12.57
C GLY A 21 28.81 -29.90 13.17
N GLN A 22 27.60 -29.33 13.21
CA GLN A 22 26.36 -30.09 13.29
C GLN A 22 25.31 -29.47 12.35
N LYS A 23 24.68 -30.33 11.54
CA LYS A 23 23.70 -29.95 10.52
C LYS A 23 22.37 -29.53 11.16
N ALA A 24 21.73 -28.53 10.58
CA ALA A 24 20.28 -28.37 10.60
C ALA A 24 19.80 -28.31 9.15
N ASP A 25 18.84 -29.15 8.79
CA ASP A 25 18.42 -29.31 7.39
C ASP A 25 17.68 -28.05 6.90
N GLN A 26 18.25 -27.39 5.87
CA GLN A 26 17.52 -26.42 5.08
C GLN A 26 16.72 -27.15 4.00
N GLY A 27 15.40 -26.97 4.03
CA GLY A 27 14.52 -27.42 2.95
C GLY A 27 14.62 -26.48 1.75
N ASP A 28 15.28 -26.97 0.69
CA ASP A 28 14.96 -26.72 -0.73
C ASP A 28 14.48 -25.28 -1.07
N GLN A 29 15.40 -24.31 -1.00
CA GLN A 29 15.28 -23.07 -1.76
C GLN A 29 15.88 -23.32 -3.14
N GLY A 30 15.07 -23.21 -4.19
CA GLY A 30 15.53 -23.41 -5.57
C GLY A 30 16.66 -22.46 -5.94
N ASP A 31 17.68 -22.99 -6.61
CA ASP A 31 18.95 -22.30 -6.89
C ASP A 31 18.76 -20.88 -7.45
N ALA A 32 19.29 -19.90 -6.71
CA ALA A 32 19.72 -18.66 -7.31
C ALA A 32 20.89 -18.96 -8.24
N SER A 33 20.70 -18.79 -9.55
CA SER A 33 21.77 -19.02 -10.53
C SER A 33 22.97 -18.12 -10.22
N THR A 34 24.10 -18.74 -9.88
CA THR A 34 25.36 -18.02 -9.72
C THR A 34 25.69 -17.30 -11.03
N LYS A 35 25.63 -15.96 -11.02
CA LYS A 35 26.04 -15.10 -12.16
C LYS A 35 27.48 -15.45 -12.53
N SER A 36 27.66 -16.27 -13.55
CA SER A 36 28.98 -16.75 -13.95
C SER A 36 29.59 -15.77 -14.95
N ASP A 37 30.76 -15.26 -14.60
CA ASP A 37 31.71 -14.74 -15.57
C ASP A 37 32.15 -15.95 -16.42
N GLY A 38 31.44 -16.15 -17.53
CA GLY A 38 31.51 -17.37 -18.33
C GLY A 38 32.93 -17.57 -18.85
N LYS A 39 33.50 -18.78 -18.70
CA LYS A 39 34.87 -19.05 -19.16
C LYS A 39 34.98 -18.76 -20.66
N LEU A 40 35.66 -17.65 -20.96
CA LEU A 40 36.01 -17.21 -22.31
C LEU A 40 36.83 -18.29 -23.02
N THR A 41 36.20 -19.01 -23.97
CA THR A 41 36.87 -20.02 -24.80
C THR A 41 36.66 -19.74 -26.28
N GLY A 42 37.61 -19.05 -26.89
CA GLY A 42 37.70 -18.80 -28.33
C GLY A 42 38.75 -17.73 -28.63
N ASN A 43 39.17 -17.59 -29.89
CA ASN A 43 40.14 -16.57 -30.31
C ASN A 43 39.50 -15.43 -31.13
N ALA A 44 38.17 -15.38 -31.22
CA ALA A 44 37.49 -14.30 -31.92
C ALA A 44 37.55 -12.99 -31.10
N SER A 45 37.46 -11.87 -31.80
CA SER A 45 37.45 -10.53 -31.23
C SER A 45 36.36 -9.66 -31.87
N LEU A 46 35.95 -8.61 -31.18
CA LEU A 46 34.90 -7.67 -31.60
C LEU A 46 35.36 -6.24 -31.33
N SER A 47 35.15 -5.32 -32.27
CA SER A 47 35.49 -3.90 -32.11
C SER A 47 34.33 -2.98 -32.45
N PHE A 48 34.19 -1.91 -31.65
CA PHE A 48 33.12 -0.92 -31.80
C PHE A 48 33.44 0.41 -31.08
N LYS A 49 32.62 1.43 -31.34
CA LYS A 49 32.65 2.73 -30.64
C LYS A 49 31.27 3.07 -30.10
N PRO A 50 31.02 3.01 -28.78
CA PRO A 50 29.72 3.37 -28.22
C PRO A 50 29.56 4.89 -28.16
N THR A 51 28.39 5.39 -28.54
CA THR A 51 27.99 6.79 -28.41
C THR A 51 26.62 6.90 -27.76
N TRP A 52 26.37 7.96 -27.00
CA TRP A 52 25.02 8.24 -26.49
C TRP A 52 24.08 8.62 -27.63
N GLY A 53 22.86 8.08 -27.57
CA GLY A 53 21.74 8.59 -28.37
C GLY A 53 21.55 10.09 -28.20
N LYS A 54 20.98 10.72 -29.22
CA LYS A 54 20.46 12.08 -29.08
C LYS A 54 19.21 12.02 -28.20
N ASN A 55 18.91 13.10 -27.49
CA ASN A 55 17.68 13.25 -26.71
C ASN A 55 17.52 12.28 -25.51
N ASN A 56 18.52 11.48 -25.13
CA ASN A 56 18.44 10.54 -23.98
C ASN A 56 17.89 11.20 -22.71
N GLY A 57 18.41 12.38 -22.34
CA GLY A 57 17.90 13.20 -21.23
C GLY A 57 16.52 13.84 -21.44
N THR A 58 15.73 13.39 -22.42
CA THR A 58 14.36 13.84 -22.73
C THR A 58 13.39 12.70 -23.06
N GLN A 59 13.82 11.45 -22.88
CA GLN A 59 12.98 10.26 -23.05
C GLN A 59 11.90 10.21 -21.96
N LEU A 60 12.25 10.58 -20.73
CA LEU A 60 11.31 10.71 -19.60
C LEU A 60 10.82 12.14 -19.37
N ASP A 61 9.71 12.27 -18.63
CA ASP A 61 9.21 13.57 -18.15
C ASP A 61 10.30 14.32 -17.35
N PRO A 62 10.41 15.66 -17.48
CA PRO A 62 11.30 16.50 -16.68
C PRO A 62 11.39 16.20 -15.17
N LEU A 63 10.34 15.67 -14.57
CA LEU A 63 10.29 15.30 -13.15
C LEU A 63 11.20 14.11 -12.79
N TRP A 64 11.45 13.20 -13.73
CA TRP A 64 12.31 12.01 -13.53
C TRP A 64 13.79 12.31 -13.69
N LYS A 65 14.13 13.35 -14.46
CA LYS A 65 15.50 13.69 -14.85
C LYS A 65 16.50 13.91 -13.71
N PRO A 66 16.12 14.43 -12.52
CA PRO A 66 17.03 14.51 -11.37
C PRO A 66 17.41 13.14 -10.78
N SER A 67 16.64 12.09 -11.07
CA SER A 67 16.81 10.74 -10.52
C SER A 67 17.60 9.81 -11.44
N LEU A 68 17.58 10.08 -12.75
CA LEU A 68 18.40 9.39 -13.74
C LEU A 68 19.87 9.81 -13.61
N PRO A 69 20.83 8.90 -13.89
CA PRO A 69 22.19 9.33 -14.19
C PRO A 69 22.17 10.38 -15.31
N TYR A 70 22.63 11.59 -15.02
CA TYR A 70 23.11 12.48 -16.08
C TYR A 70 24.30 11.76 -16.74
N TYR A 71 24.16 11.37 -18.01
CA TYR A 71 25.14 10.56 -18.75
C TYR A 71 26.42 11.33 -19.14
N GLU A 72 26.98 12.07 -18.18
CA GLU A 72 28.24 12.80 -18.25
C GLU A 72 29.32 12.00 -17.52
N GLY A 73 29.92 11.02 -18.20
CA GLY A 73 30.96 10.21 -17.56
C GLY A 73 31.45 9.01 -18.34
N ASP A 74 32.26 8.23 -17.64
CA ASP A 74 32.96 7.05 -18.11
C ASP A 74 32.29 5.78 -17.60
N SER A 75 31.04 5.54 -18.04
CA SER A 75 30.27 4.35 -17.65
C SER A 75 30.95 3.07 -18.10
N ALA A 76 30.83 2.01 -17.30
CA ALA A 76 31.38 0.71 -17.65
C ALA A 76 30.54 0.11 -18.79
N VAL A 77 31.20 -0.23 -19.90
CA VAL A 77 30.53 -0.89 -21.02
C VAL A 77 30.48 -2.39 -20.74
N VAL A 78 29.33 -3.00 -20.97
CA VAL A 78 29.10 -4.43 -20.81
C VAL A 78 28.59 -4.99 -22.13
N VAL A 79 29.15 -6.12 -22.54
CA VAL A 79 28.84 -6.85 -23.76
C VAL A 79 28.19 -8.18 -23.38
N MET A 80 27.10 -8.50 -24.05
CA MET A 80 26.30 -9.69 -23.79
C MET A 80 26.08 -10.44 -25.12
N LEU A 81 26.47 -11.72 -25.16
CA LEU A 81 26.26 -12.60 -26.31
C LEU A 81 25.19 -13.64 -25.99
N CYS A 82 24.21 -13.76 -26.88
CA CYS A 82 23.04 -14.64 -26.77
C CYS A 82 22.98 -15.56 -27.99
N LYS A 83 22.16 -16.60 -27.92
CA LYS A 83 21.91 -17.46 -29.08
C LYS A 83 21.18 -16.69 -30.17
N VAL A 84 21.30 -17.13 -31.42
CA VAL A 84 20.75 -16.42 -32.60
C VAL A 84 19.22 -16.25 -32.54
N ASP A 85 18.54 -17.15 -31.83
CA ASP A 85 17.11 -17.22 -31.58
C ASP A 85 16.67 -16.51 -30.28
N ASP A 86 17.60 -16.06 -29.43
CA ASP A 86 17.33 -15.41 -28.15
C ASP A 86 17.42 -13.87 -28.29
N THR A 87 16.40 -13.26 -28.88
CA THR A 87 16.36 -11.81 -29.19
C THR A 87 16.24 -10.90 -27.97
N SER A 88 15.67 -11.41 -26.88
CA SER A 88 15.58 -10.74 -25.58
C SER A 88 16.76 -11.10 -24.65
N CYS A 89 17.65 -11.98 -25.09
CA CYS A 89 18.80 -12.46 -24.31
C CYS A 89 18.45 -12.99 -22.92
N GLU A 90 17.41 -13.84 -22.80
CA GLU A 90 17.00 -14.40 -21.51
C GLU A 90 18.05 -15.35 -20.90
N SER A 91 18.91 -15.94 -21.72
CA SER A 91 19.95 -16.86 -21.27
C SER A 91 21.27 -16.54 -21.98
N PRO A 92 21.95 -15.45 -21.59
CA PRO A 92 23.21 -15.04 -22.20
C PRO A 92 24.25 -16.16 -22.10
N VAL A 93 24.91 -16.42 -23.23
CA VAL A 93 26.05 -17.34 -23.33
C VAL A 93 27.28 -16.71 -22.66
N ILE A 94 27.43 -15.39 -22.81
CA ILE A 94 28.47 -14.57 -22.18
C ILE A 94 27.83 -13.24 -21.73
N VAL A 95 28.19 -12.79 -20.53
CA VAL A 95 28.11 -11.39 -20.10
C VAL A 95 29.52 -10.98 -19.71
N LYS A 96 30.04 -9.88 -20.25
CA LYS A 96 31.40 -9.41 -19.98
C LYS A 96 31.49 -7.89 -19.92
N GLU A 97 32.06 -7.38 -18.83
CA GLU A 97 32.51 -5.99 -18.72
C GLU A 97 33.76 -5.73 -19.56
N ILE A 98 33.88 -4.51 -20.10
CA ILE A 98 35.03 -4.10 -20.89
C ILE A 98 36.15 -3.60 -19.98
N ASP A 99 37.21 -4.41 -19.90
CA ASP A 99 38.46 -4.11 -19.21
C ASP A 99 39.08 -2.78 -19.68
N ALA A 100 39.77 -2.04 -18.79
CA ALA A 100 40.42 -0.78 -19.15
C ALA A 100 41.50 -0.92 -20.24
N GLU A 101 42.16 -2.08 -20.35
CA GLU A 101 43.12 -2.39 -21.42
C GLU A 101 42.45 -2.66 -22.79
N ALA A 102 41.14 -2.94 -22.80
CA ALA A 102 40.36 -3.25 -23.99
C ALA A 102 39.69 -2.01 -24.60
N ARG A 103 39.99 -0.80 -24.11
CA ARG A 103 39.37 0.45 -24.59
C ARG A 103 40.30 1.67 -24.56
N THR A 104 40.03 2.67 -25.40
CA THR A 104 40.66 4.01 -25.27
C THR A 104 40.09 4.78 -24.08
N THR A 105 40.78 5.83 -23.64
CA THR A 105 40.42 6.65 -22.46
C THR A 105 39.40 7.76 -22.78
N GLU A 106 38.72 7.69 -23.92
CA GLU A 106 37.74 8.70 -24.34
C GLU A 106 36.40 8.39 -23.66
N PRO A 107 35.71 9.37 -23.05
CA PRO A 107 34.38 9.14 -22.46
C PRO A 107 33.34 8.92 -23.56
N ILE A 108 32.25 8.23 -23.22
CA ILE A 108 31.09 8.11 -24.11
C ILE A 108 30.42 9.49 -24.21
N GLN A 109 30.16 9.96 -25.43
CA GLN A 109 29.48 11.22 -25.73
C GLN A 109 28.48 11.01 -26.89
N SER A 110 27.61 12.00 -27.16
CA SER A 110 26.65 11.93 -28.28
C SER A 110 27.26 12.13 -29.67
N SER A 111 28.56 12.41 -29.75
CA SER A 111 29.28 12.70 -31.00
C SER A 111 30.57 11.89 -31.21
N PHE A 112 31.08 11.25 -30.17
CA PHE A 112 32.24 10.36 -30.18
C PHE A 112 32.23 9.46 -28.93
N GLY A 113 33.10 8.46 -28.89
CA GLY A 113 33.28 7.59 -27.73
C GLY A 113 34.49 6.68 -27.90
N PRO A 114 34.80 5.87 -26.88
CA PRO A 114 36.01 5.07 -26.85
C PRO A 114 36.04 4.01 -27.95
N GLU A 115 37.22 3.73 -28.49
CA GLU A 115 37.45 2.55 -29.32
C GLU A 115 37.63 1.34 -28.41
N ILE A 116 36.73 0.37 -28.53
CA ILE A 116 36.68 -0.86 -27.73
C ILE A 116 37.08 -2.05 -28.59
N VAL A 117 37.91 -2.94 -28.06
CA VAL A 117 38.30 -4.22 -28.69
C VAL A 117 38.19 -5.37 -27.69
N VAL A 118 37.05 -6.07 -27.73
CA VAL A 118 36.77 -7.25 -26.89
C VAL A 118 37.47 -8.47 -27.49
N LYS A 119 38.22 -9.21 -26.67
CA LYS A 119 38.97 -10.41 -27.09
C LYS A 119 38.55 -11.64 -26.30
N GLY A 120 38.82 -12.82 -26.86
CA GLY A 120 38.57 -14.11 -26.21
C GLY A 120 37.13 -14.63 -26.40
N LEU A 121 36.44 -14.15 -27.43
CA LEU A 121 35.06 -14.52 -27.71
C LEU A 121 34.99 -15.84 -28.49
N PRO A 122 33.90 -16.63 -28.32
CA PRO A 122 33.66 -17.83 -29.10
C PRO A 122 33.39 -17.47 -30.57
N ALA A 123 33.82 -18.33 -31.49
CA ALA A 123 33.44 -18.23 -32.89
C ALA A 123 32.02 -18.77 -33.12
N GLY A 124 31.27 -18.15 -34.03
CA GLY A 124 29.88 -18.49 -34.33
C GLY A 124 29.03 -17.25 -34.65
N SER A 125 27.75 -17.47 -34.93
CA SER A 125 26.76 -16.40 -35.02
C SER A 125 26.00 -16.27 -33.70
N PHE A 126 25.77 -15.05 -33.26
CA PHE A 126 25.17 -14.71 -31.98
C PHE A 126 24.28 -13.47 -32.10
N LYS A 127 23.38 -13.29 -31.14
CA LYS A 127 22.80 -11.99 -30.82
C LYS A 127 23.73 -11.25 -29.86
N LEU A 128 23.88 -9.94 -30.05
CA LEU A 128 24.78 -9.07 -29.30
C LEU A 128 23.99 -7.92 -28.70
N MET A 129 23.94 -7.85 -27.38
CA MET A 129 23.49 -6.67 -26.65
C MET A 129 24.72 -5.95 -26.07
N ILE A 130 24.70 -4.61 -26.13
CA ILE A 130 25.71 -3.74 -25.51
C ILE A 130 24.95 -2.76 -24.62
N PHE A 131 25.36 -2.62 -23.37
CA PHE A 131 24.81 -1.60 -22.49
C PHE A 131 25.93 -0.90 -21.71
N ALA A 132 25.65 0.32 -21.28
CA ALA A 132 26.47 1.04 -20.33
C ALA A 132 25.85 0.87 -18.94
N ASP A 133 26.54 0.10 -18.10
CA ASP A 133 26.25 -0.02 -16.68
C ASP A 133 26.63 1.31 -16.01
N GLY A 134 25.60 2.05 -15.60
CA GLY A 134 25.71 3.43 -15.18
C GLY A 134 26.50 3.57 -13.87
N THR A 135 27.32 4.61 -13.77
CA THR A 135 28.03 4.94 -12.51
C THR A 135 27.07 5.06 -11.32
N THR A 136 25.86 5.57 -11.57
CA THR A 136 24.74 5.59 -10.62
C THR A 136 24.25 4.19 -10.26
N SER A 137 23.96 3.32 -11.23
CA SER A 137 23.56 1.92 -11.04
C SER A 137 24.57 1.14 -10.18
N ARG A 138 25.87 1.33 -10.48
CA ARG A 138 26.99 0.74 -9.72
C ARG A 138 27.09 1.23 -8.28
N ALA A 139 27.08 2.55 -8.08
CA ALA A 139 27.12 3.14 -6.75
C ALA A 139 25.95 2.66 -5.88
N LYS A 140 24.85 2.25 -6.53
CA LYS A 140 23.62 1.80 -5.91
C LYS A 140 23.50 0.28 -5.79
N GLY A 141 24.59 -0.47 -5.98
CA GLY A 141 24.62 -1.93 -5.78
C GLY A 141 23.89 -2.74 -6.86
N TYR A 142 23.55 -2.12 -7.99
CA TYR A 142 22.88 -2.75 -9.13
C TYR A 142 23.79 -2.87 -10.36
N ALA A 143 25.11 -2.84 -10.18
CA ALA A 143 26.06 -3.21 -11.24
C ALA A 143 25.69 -4.59 -11.81
N TRP A 144 26.00 -4.85 -13.08
CA TRP A 144 25.52 -6.06 -13.78
C TRP A 144 25.86 -7.38 -13.06
N ASN A 145 27.02 -7.41 -12.40
CA ASN A 145 27.54 -8.53 -11.63
C ASN A 145 26.99 -8.64 -10.19
N SER A 146 26.27 -7.62 -9.72
CA SER A 146 25.68 -7.57 -8.37
C SER A 146 24.41 -8.41 -8.29
N THR A 147 24.13 -8.98 -7.12
CA THR A 147 22.91 -9.77 -6.89
C THR A 147 21.77 -8.87 -6.41
N PHE A 148 20.81 -8.59 -7.30
CA PHE A 148 19.59 -7.86 -6.98
C PHE A 148 18.35 -8.65 -7.39
N SER A 149 17.24 -8.46 -6.67
CA SER A 149 15.98 -9.15 -6.94
C SER A 149 15.27 -8.51 -8.14
N THR A 150 14.98 -9.29 -9.18
CA THR A 150 14.23 -8.87 -10.38
C THR A 150 13.33 -10.00 -10.87
N LYS A 151 12.18 -9.66 -11.47
CA LYS A 151 11.34 -10.61 -12.22
C LYS A 151 11.74 -10.71 -13.69
N GLU A 152 12.46 -9.71 -14.18
CA GLU A 152 12.84 -9.61 -15.57
C GLU A 152 13.81 -10.73 -15.93
N LYS A 153 13.43 -11.51 -16.94
CA LYS A 153 14.27 -12.56 -17.52
C LYS A 153 15.08 -12.07 -18.70
N ALA A 154 14.55 -11.09 -19.44
CA ALA A 154 15.27 -10.47 -20.54
C ALA A 154 16.61 -9.89 -20.05
N TRP A 155 17.58 -9.86 -20.97
CA TRP A 155 18.92 -9.35 -20.71
C TRP A 155 19.58 -10.06 -19.51
N GLY A 156 19.33 -11.36 -19.36
CA GLY A 156 19.74 -12.22 -18.26
C GLY A 156 19.32 -11.76 -16.86
N GLY A 157 18.42 -10.78 -16.73
CA GLY A 157 18.15 -10.09 -15.47
C GLY A 157 19.37 -9.36 -14.88
N VAL A 158 20.32 -8.91 -15.72
CA VAL A 158 21.55 -8.24 -15.28
C VAL A 158 21.65 -6.76 -15.62
N VAL A 159 20.73 -6.20 -16.40
CA VAL A 159 20.70 -4.74 -16.69
C VAL A 159 19.92 -4.04 -15.58
N SER A 160 20.39 -2.87 -15.12
CA SER A 160 19.73 -2.09 -14.08
C SER A 160 18.86 -0.98 -14.67
N GLU A 161 17.82 -0.61 -13.95
CA GLU A 161 17.05 0.61 -14.18
C GLU A 161 17.99 1.82 -14.36
N GLY A 162 17.76 2.64 -15.39
CA GLY A 162 18.63 3.77 -15.71
C GLY A 162 19.92 3.43 -16.48
N ASP A 163 20.22 2.16 -16.76
CA ASP A 163 21.27 1.80 -17.71
C ASP A 163 20.85 2.11 -19.16
N MET A 164 21.83 2.42 -20.00
CA MET A 164 21.58 2.75 -21.41
C MET A 164 22.00 1.60 -22.33
N MET A 165 21.03 1.06 -23.07
CA MET A 165 21.19 -0.11 -23.93
C MET A 165 21.25 0.26 -25.41
N LEU A 166 21.85 -0.64 -26.20
CA LEU A 166 21.92 -0.58 -27.65
C LEU A 166 20.52 -0.47 -28.27
N SER A 167 20.35 0.49 -29.20
CA SER A 167 19.22 0.54 -30.12
C SER A 167 19.60 1.26 -31.41
N SER A 168 19.14 0.78 -32.56
CA SER A 168 19.29 1.48 -33.85
C SER A 168 18.43 2.74 -33.99
N THR A 169 17.39 2.89 -33.17
CA THR A 169 16.46 4.02 -33.27
C THR A 169 16.93 5.20 -32.41
N THR A 170 16.87 6.40 -32.99
CA THR A 170 17.15 7.65 -32.24
C THR A 170 15.90 8.04 -31.44
N PRO A 171 15.99 8.32 -30.13
CA PRO A 171 14.83 8.73 -29.34
C PRO A 171 14.24 10.07 -29.82
N GLU A 172 12.92 10.11 -29.97
CA GLU A 172 12.18 11.37 -29.90
C GLU A 172 11.91 11.74 -28.43
N LYS A 173 11.38 12.95 -28.21
CA LYS A 173 11.07 13.43 -26.85
C LYS A 173 9.85 12.68 -26.33
N GLY A 174 9.98 12.00 -25.18
CA GLY A 174 8.90 11.20 -24.61
C GLY A 174 8.79 9.78 -25.18
N GLU A 175 9.84 9.25 -25.81
CA GLU A 175 9.85 7.90 -26.37
C GLU A 175 11.06 7.08 -25.88
N ASN A 176 10.84 5.79 -25.60
CA ASN A 176 11.92 4.81 -25.57
C ASN A 176 11.98 4.12 -26.93
N PRO A 177 13.10 4.16 -27.65
CA PRO A 177 13.32 3.18 -28.70
C PRO A 177 13.49 1.80 -28.05
N PRO A 178 13.05 0.71 -28.70
CA PRO A 178 13.23 -0.64 -28.15
C PRO A 178 14.72 -1.00 -28.08
N ALA A 179 15.13 -1.72 -27.03
CA ALA A 179 16.45 -2.34 -26.96
C ALA A 179 16.63 -3.35 -28.10
N GLU A 180 17.82 -3.36 -28.71
CA GLU A 180 18.13 -4.18 -29.88
C GLU A 180 19.35 -5.08 -29.62
N ALA A 181 19.14 -6.39 -29.77
CA ALA A 181 20.24 -7.35 -29.87
C ALA A 181 20.66 -7.50 -31.34
N ALA A 182 21.80 -6.90 -31.70
CA ALA A 182 22.33 -6.90 -33.06
C ALA A 182 22.81 -8.30 -33.47
N ASP A 183 22.68 -8.65 -34.75
CA ASP A 183 23.29 -9.89 -35.28
C ASP A 183 24.80 -9.71 -35.45
N VAL A 184 25.59 -10.59 -34.79
CA VAL A 184 27.04 -10.63 -34.95
C VAL A 184 27.48 -12.02 -35.41
N THR A 185 28.47 -12.05 -36.30
CA THR A 185 29.22 -13.27 -36.62
C THR A 185 30.68 -13.05 -36.24
N LEU A 186 31.19 -13.98 -35.43
CA LEU A 186 32.52 -13.97 -34.85
C LEU A 186 33.34 -15.10 -35.49
N GLU A 187 34.47 -14.77 -36.08
CA GLU A 187 35.37 -15.73 -36.70
C GLU A 187 36.63 -15.94 -35.85
N ASP A 188 37.09 -17.18 -35.72
CA ASP A 188 38.24 -17.50 -34.87
C ASP A 188 39.52 -16.81 -35.37
N GLY A 189 40.22 -16.12 -34.46
CA GLY A 189 41.44 -15.38 -34.76
C GLY A 189 41.25 -14.08 -35.54
N LYS A 190 40.01 -13.61 -35.75
CA LYS A 190 39.70 -12.33 -36.40
C LYS A 190 39.01 -11.35 -35.45
N THR A 191 39.12 -10.06 -35.77
CA THR A 191 38.29 -9.00 -35.19
C THR A 191 37.13 -8.70 -36.14
N SER A 192 35.89 -8.80 -35.64
CA SER A 192 34.70 -8.32 -36.33
C SER A 192 34.49 -6.83 -35.98
N GLU A 193 34.46 -5.97 -36.99
CA GLU A 193 34.27 -4.51 -36.84
C GLU A 193 32.77 -4.17 -36.93
N LEU A 194 32.17 -3.61 -35.87
CA LEU A 194 30.79 -3.09 -35.90
C LEU A 194 30.71 -1.60 -36.24
N GLY A 195 31.81 -0.86 -36.08
CA GLY A 195 31.81 0.60 -36.19
C GLY A 195 31.15 1.28 -34.98
N THR A 196 30.44 2.37 -35.21
CA THR A 196 29.76 3.14 -34.15
C THR A 196 28.44 2.49 -33.76
N VAL A 197 28.24 2.25 -32.46
CA VAL A 197 27.01 1.70 -31.87
C VAL A 197 26.36 2.75 -30.97
N THR A 198 25.03 2.86 -30.99
CA THR A 198 24.33 3.94 -30.27
C THR A 198 23.56 3.38 -29.07
N LEU A 199 23.84 3.93 -27.89
CA LEU A 199 23.15 3.60 -26.65
C LEU A 199 22.01 4.60 -26.44
N SER A 200 20.79 4.17 -26.77
CA SER A 200 19.59 5.01 -26.93
C SER A 200 18.36 4.47 -26.17
N HIS A 201 18.34 3.19 -25.80
CA HIS A 201 17.24 2.66 -24.98
C HIS A 201 17.55 2.88 -23.50
N LEU A 202 16.66 3.57 -22.78
CA LEU A 202 16.74 3.69 -21.34
C LEU A 202 16.09 2.46 -20.69
N HIS A 203 16.86 1.66 -19.97
CA HIS A 203 16.30 0.48 -19.33
C HIS A 203 15.44 0.87 -18.11
N GLU A 204 14.18 0.41 -18.08
CA GLU A 204 13.24 0.57 -16.97
C GLU A 204 12.65 -0.80 -16.64
N ARG A 205 12.88 -1.28 -15.41
CA ARG A 205 12.51 -2.63 -14.97
C ARG A 205 11.43 -2.63 -13.89
N ASP A 206 10.55 -3.62 -13.90
CA ASP A 206 9.58 -3.84 -12.82
C ASP A 206 10.31 -4.29 -11.55
N ILE A 207 10.40 -3.38 -10.57
CA ILE A 207 10.94 -3.63 -9.24
C ILE A 207 9.87 -3.92 -8.19
N SER A 208 8.59 -4.01 -8.56
CA SER A 208 7.54 -4.44 -7.63
C SER A 208 7.82 -5.86 -7.14
N PRO A 209 7.42 -6.22 -5.91
CA PRO A 209 7.42 -7.62 -5.49
C PRO A 209 6.51 -8.45 -6.40
N ASP A 210 6.68 -9.78 -6.38
CA ASP A 210 5.73 -10.68 -7.03
C ASP A 210 4.31 -10.47 -6.52
N VAL A 211 3.36 -10.49 -7.46
CA VAL A 211 1.93 -10.39 -7.15
C VAL A 211 1.58 -11.54 -6.20
N PRO A 212 1.13 -11.27 -4.96
CA PRO A 212 1.08 -12.27 -3.88
C PRO A 212 -0.13 -13.22 -4.04
N LYS A 213 -0.05 -14.13 -5.00
CA LYS A 213 -1.13 -15.05 -5.40
C LYS A 213 -1.52 -16.00 -4.28
N GLU A 214 -2.83 -16.11 -4.03
CA GLU A 214 -3.41 -16.87 -2.92
C GLU A 214 -4.87 -17.30 -3.22
N PRO A 215 -5.40 -18.36 -2.56
CA PRO A 215 -6.78 -18.78 -2.79
C PRO A 215 -7.78 -17.82 -2.12
N GLY A 216 -8.82 -17.46 -2.85
CA GLY A 216 -9.92 -16.63 -2.35
C GLY A 216 -10.29 -15.53 -3.35
N ASN A 217 -11.24 -14.69 -2.96
CA ASN A 217 -11.69 -13.55 -3.75
C ASN A 217 -11.62 -12.27 -2.92
N MET A 218 -11.24 -11.16 -3.54
CA MET A 218 -11.56 -9.83 -3.01
C MET A 218 -12.90 -9.37 -3.58
N VAL A 219 -13.86 -9.06 -2.72
CA VAL A 219 -15.16 -8.54 -3.11
C VAL A 219 -15.16 -7.04 -2.92
N VAL A 220 -15.47 -6.32 -4.00
CA VAL A 220 -15.40 -4.86 -4.06
C VAL A 220 -16.78 -4.30 -4.34
N ALA A 221 -17.26 -3.42 -3.47
CA ALA A 221 -18.48 -2.67 -3.73
C ALA A 221 -18.18 -1.49 -4.66
N VAL A 222 -18.96 -1.35 -5.71
CA VAL A 222 -18.83 -0.38 -6.81
C VAL A 222 -20.18 0.30 -7.02
N ASP A 223 -20.24 1.49 -7.64
CA ASP A 223 -21.49 2.27 -7.78
C ASP A 223 -22.71 1.44 -8.25
N LYS A 224 -22.48 0.52 -9.20
CA LYS A 224 -23.50 -0.33 -9.82
C LYS A 224 -23.73 -1.69 -9.13
N GLY A 225 -23.01 -2.03 -8.04
CA GLY A 225 -23.14 -3.34 -7.38
C GLY A 225 -21.83 -3.88 -6.79
N LEU A 226 -21.50 -5.14 -7.11
CA LEU A 226 -20.28 -5.81 -6.61
C LEU A 226 -19.40 -6.34 -7.77
N ARG A 227 -18.07 -6.16 -7.68
CA ARG A 227 -17.07 -6.85 -8.50
C ARG A 227 -16.27 -7.84 -7.65
N TYR A 228 -15.67 -8.84 -8.30
CA TYR A 228 -14.86 -9.88 -7.68
C TYR A 228 -13.49 -9.89 -8.33
N VAL A 229 -12.43 -9.90 -7.53
CA VAL A 229 -11.06 -10.19 -7.99
C VAL A 229 -10.68 -11.57 -7.48
N ASP A 230 -10.31 -12.48 -8.37
CA ASP A 230 -9.74 -13.78 -8.01
C ASP A 230 -8.28 -13.57 -7.58
N LEU A 231 -7.94 -13.87 -6.33
CA LEU A 231 -6.61 -13.64 -5.78
C LEU A 231 -5.56 -14.66 -6.26
N SER A 232 -5.98 -15.72 -6.94
CA SER A 232 -5.05 -16.71 -7.52
C SER A 232 -4.55 -16.30 -8.90
N THR A 233 -5.37 -15.55 -9.66
CA THR A 233 -5.05 -15.07 -11.01
C THR A 233 -4.82 -13.57 -11.09
N TYR A 234 -5.33 -12.80 -10.12
CA TYR A 234 -5.44 -11.33 -10.13
C TYR A 234 -6.28 -10.79 -11.31
N ASN A 235 -7.29 -11.57 -11.73
CA ASN A 235 -8.27 -11.13 -12.73
C ASN A 235 -9.57 -10.68 -12.06
N VAL A 236 -10.21 -9.65 -12.64
CA VAL A 236 -11.62 -9.34 -12.33
C VAL A 236 -12.49 -10.44 -12.92
N ALA A 237 -13.25 -11.14 -12.08
CA ALA A 237 -14.04 -12.28 -12.51
C ALA A 237 -15.31 -11.83 -13.25
N GLU A 238 -15.47 -12.29 -14.50
CA GLU A 238 -16.73 -12.15 -15.24
C GLU A 238 -17.89 -12.89 -14.54
N LEU A 239 -19.11 -12.41 -14.75
CA LEU A 239 -20.35 -13.08 -14.35
C LEU A 239 -20.48 -14.47 -15.01
N SER A 240 -20.10 -14.53 -16.29
CA SER A 240 -20.07 -15.71 -17.15
C SER A 240 -18.92 -15.48 -18.14
N ALA A 241 -18.04 -16.45 -18.33
CA ALA A 241 -16.84 -16.29 -19.16
C ALA A 241 -17.19 -15.91 -20.62
N GLY A 242 -16.51 -14.89 -21.15
CA GLY A 242 -16.70 -14.41 -22.53
C GLY A 242 -17.92 -13.50 -22.72
N THR A 243 -18.49 -12.95 -21.65
CA THR A 243 -19.55 -11.93 -21.72
C THR A 243 -19.04 -10.50 -21.62
N GLY A 244 -17.84 -10.27 -21.06
CA GLY A 244 -17.31 -8.94 -20.76
C GLY A 244 -18.09 -8.21 -19.66
N VAL A 245 -18.93 -8.91 -18.89
CA VAL A 245 -19.71 -8.33 -17.80
C VAL A 245 -19.10 -8.73 -16.47
N TYR A 246 -18.62 -7.75 -15.70
CA TYR A 246 -17.85 -7.97 -14.46
C TYR A 246 -18.61 -7.57 -13.18
N THR A 247 -19.69 -6.79 -13.29
CA THR A 247 -20.43 -6.27 -12.12
C THR A 247 -21.68 -7.11 -11.85
N HIS A 248 -21.75 -7.72 -10.67
CA HIS A 248 -22.99 -8.23 -10.10
C HIS A 248 -23.85 -7.05 -9.68
N GLN A 249 -24.67 -6.54 -10.60
CA GLN A 249 -25.65 -5.51 -10.33
C GLN A 249 -26.87 -6.13 -9.62
N LEU A 250 -27.28 -5.53 -8.50
CA LEU A 250 -28.48 -5.94 -7.78
C LEU A 250 -29.71 -5.27 -8.40
N VAL A 251 -30.87 -5.89 -8.23
CA VAL A 251 -32.15 -5.40 -8.75
C VAL A 251 -33.18 -5.25 -7.63
N ASP A 252 -34.15 -4.35 -7.84
CA ASP A 252 -35.30 -4.19 -6.94
C ASP A 252 -36.40 -5.25 -7.20
N SER A 253 -37.56 -5.08 -6.55
CA SER A 253 -38.74 -5.94 -6.73
C SER A 253 -39.39 -5.88 -8.11
N ALA A 254 -39.05 -4.89 -8.93
CA ALA A 254 -39.53 -4.70 -10.29
C ALA A 254 -38.49 -5.09 -11.36
N ASP A 255 -37.39 -5.75 -10.97
CA ASP A 255 -36.23 -6.07 -11.82
C ASP A 255 -35.47 -4.84 -12.34
N THR A 256 -35.66 -3.67 -11.70
CA THR A 256 -34.92 -2.45 -12.04
C THR A 256 -33.48 -2.55 -11.50
N PRO A 257 -32.45 -2.37 -12.35
CA PRO A 257 -31.06 -2.38 -11.90
C PRO A 257 -30.73 -1.19 -10.99
N LEU A 258 -30.05 -1.46 -9.88
CA LEU A 258 -29.74 -0.46 -8.85
C LEU A 258 -28.36 0.18 -9.04
N THR A 259 -28.24 1.46 -8.72
CA THR A 259 -26.99 2.25 -8.71
C THR A 259 -26.94 3.18 -7.49
N GLY A 260 -25.81 3.84 -7.23
CA GLY A 260 -25.63 4.66 -6.03
C GLY A 260 -25.31 3.84 -4.79
N VAL A 261 -24.55 2.73 -4.95
CA VAL A 261 -23.95 2.03 -3.80
C VAL A 261 -23.04 3.00 -3.04
N CYS A 262 -23.11 2.98 -1.70
CA CYS A 262 -22.27 3.82 -0.85
C CYS A 262 -21.59 3.08 0.30
N GLY A 263 -21.96 1.82 0.55
CA GLY A 263 -21.38 1.04 1.62
C GLY A 263 -21.70 -0.45 1.52
N MET A 264 -21.02 -1.25 2.34
CA MET A 264 -21.23 -2.68 2.46
C MET A 264 -21.06 -3.08 3.92
N VAL A 265 -22.00 -3.86 4.47
CA VAL A 265 -21.95 -4.38 5.83
C VAL A 265 -21.81 -5.89 5.79
N LYS A 266 -20.79 -6.43 6.48
CA LYS A 266 -20.63 -7.88 6.61
C LYS A 266 -21.79 -8.45 7.43
N GLY A 267 -22.49 -9.42 6.84
CA GLY A 267 -23.53 -10.18 7.50
C GLY A 267 -23.03 -11.54 8.00
N LYS A 268 -23.97 -12.36 8.47
CA LYS A 268 -23.73 -13.70 8.98
C LYS A 268 -23.27 -14.65 7.85
N GLY A 269 -22.20 -15.40 8.10
CA GLY A 269 -21.64 -16.35 7.12
C GLY A 269 -21.22 -15.64 5.83
N ASP A 270 -21.68 -16.15 4.68
CA ASP A 270 -21.35 -15.62 3.36
C ASP A 270 -22.24 -14.44 2.91
N VAL A 271 -22.96 -13.78 3.81
CA VAL A 271 -23.87 -12.67 3.46
C VAL A 271 -23.17 -11.32 3.63
N VAL A 272 -23.47 -10.39 2.72
CA VAL A 272 -23.25 -8.94 2.87
C VAL A 272 -24.55 -8.19 2.62
N TYR A 273 -24.70 -7.04 3.26
CA TYR A 273 -25.75 -6.07 2.95
C TYR A 273 -25.14 -4.94 2.15
N VAL A 274 -25.53 -4.80 0.88
CA VAL A 274 -25.11 -3.71 -0.01
C VAL A 274 -26.00 -2.50 0.29
N LEU A 275 -25.40 -1.36 0.62
CA LEU A 275 -26.08 -0.15 1.07
C LEU A 275 -26.11 0.90 -0.05
N TYR A 276 -27.26 1.52 -0.26
CA TYR A 276 -27.51 2.49 -1.33
C TYR A 276 -27.90 3.87 -0.78
N GLN A 277 -27.39 4.94 -1.40
CA GLN A 277 -27.72 6.33 -1.05
C GLN A 277 -29.22 6.65 -1.16
N SER A 278 -29.93 5.92 -2.02
CA SER A 278 -31.38 6.01 -2.19
C SER A 278 -32.20 5.52 -1.00
N GLY A 279 -31.55 5.05 0.08
CA GLY A 279 -32.23 4.65 1.32
C GLY A 279 -32.60 3.17 1.37
N TYR A 280 -31.83 2.30 0.72
CA TYR A 280 -32.10 0.86 0.69
C TYR A 280 -30.88 0.01 1.04
N ALA A 281 -31.12 -1.19 1.58
CA ALA A 281 -30.12 -2.26 1.63
C ALA A 281 -30.67 -3.58 1.09
N TYR A 282 -29.82 -4.34 0.40
CA TYR A 282 -30.15 -5.65 -0.17
C TYR A 282 -29.13 -6.70 0.27
N ALA A 283 -29.61 -7.90 0.60
CA ALA A 283 -28.76 -9.00 1.01
C ALA A 283 -28.21 -9.76 -0.20
N PHE A 284 -26.89 -9.94 -0.23
CA PHE A 284 -26.16 -10.65 -1.26
C PHE A 284 -25.27 -11.73 -0.64
N ASN A 285 -25.28 -12.94 -1.21
CA ASN A 285 -24.40 -14.02 -0.78
C ASN A 285 -23.14 -14.04 -1.64
N VAL A 286 -21.99 -13.70 -1.04
CA VAL A 286 -20.72 -13.49 -1.75
C VAL A 286 -20.08 -14.78 -2.27
N LYS A 287 -20.34 -15.92 -1.63
CA LYS A 287 -19.80 -17.22 -2.04
C LYS A 287 -20.52 -17.83 -3.23
N THR A 288 -21.85 -17.75 -3.24
CA THR A 288 -22.70 -18.20 -4.37
C THR A 288 -22.89 -17.14 -5.46
N ARG A 289 -22.40 -15.91 -5.21
CA ARG A 289 -22.49 -14.73 -6.06
C ARG A 289 -23.93 -14.36 -6.47
N LYS A 290 -24.88 -14.47 -5.54
CA LYS A 290 -26.32 -14.24 -5.78
C LYS A 290 -26.93 -13.26 -4.78
N GLN A 291 -27.75 -12.34 -5.28
CA GLN A 291 -28.70 -11.59 -4.46
C GLN A 291 -29.69 -12.58 -3.84
N LEU A 292 -29.85 -12.54 -2.51
CA LEU A 292 -30.64 -13.52 -1.76
C LEU A 292 -32.15 -13.27 -1.88
N SER A 293 -32.56 -12.02 -2.07
CA SER A 293 -33.94 -11.64 -2.36
C SER A 293 -34.00 -10.23 -2.96
N LYS A 294 -35.08 -9.96 -3.70
CA LYS A 294 -35.46 -8.62 -4.19
C LYS A 294 -36.13 -7.76 -3.12
N ASN A 295 -36.43 -8.34 -1.96
CA ASN A 295 -36.89 -7.61 -0.79
C ASN A 295 -35.78 -6.72 -0.24
N ALA A 296 -36.09 -5.44 -0.06
CA ALA A 296 -35.18 -4.45 0.50
C ALA A 296 -35.38 -4.28 2.02
N VAL A 297 -34.32 -3.84 2.70
CA VAL A 297 -34.47 -3.01 3.90
C VAL A 297 -34.64 -1.57 3.44
N THR A 298 -35.72 -0.90 3.83
CA THR A 298 -35.96 0.52 3.55
C THR A 298 -35.58 1.38 4.75
N PHE A 299 -34.72 2.38 4.55
CA PHE A 299 -34.32 3.36 5.56
C PHE A 299 -35.16 4.64 5.42
N PRO A 300 -36.19 4.86 6.26
CA PRO A 300 -36.97 6.09 6.20
C PRO A 300 -36.10 7.31 6.55
N GLN A 301 -36.43 8.47 5.96
CA GLN A 301 -35.70 9.75 6.11
C GLN A 301 -34.31 9.81 5.45
N ALA A 302 -33.94 8.84 4.61
CA ALA A 302 -32.67 8.86 3.86
C ALA A 302 -32.53 9.97 2.80
N SER A 303 -33.56 10.75 2.49
CA SER A 303 -33.47 11.82 1.46
C SER A 303 -32.44 12.91 1.75
N ASN A 304 -32.03 13.03 3.02
CA ASN A 304 -31.03 13.99 3.48
C ASN A 304 -29.83 13.31 4.20
N ALA A 305 -29.77 11.98 4.19
CA ALA A 305 -28.88 11.21 5.07
C ALA A 305 -28.41 9.92 4.39
N SER A 306 -27.13 9.60 4.53
CA SER A 306 -26.47 8.51 3.82
C SER A 306 -26.32 7.26 4.70
N PRO A 307 -27.20 6.25 4.58
CA PRO A 307 -27.14 5.04 5.40
C PRO A 307 -26.04 4.08 4.88
N CYS A 308 -24.77 4.48 5.02
CA CYS A 308 -23.65 3.88 4.28
C CYS A 308 -22.57 3.21 5.16
N LYS A 309 -22.79 3.13 6.48
CA LYS A 309 -21.91 2.41 7.42
C LYS A 309 -22.75 1.74 8.51
N GLY A 310 -22.41 0.53 8.93
CA GLY A 310 -23.21 -0.24 9.86
C GLY A 310 -22.60 -1.56 10.31
N ALA A 311 -23.34 -2.31 11.12
CA ALA A 311 -22.96 -3.62 11.65
C ALA A 311 -24.18 -4.55 11.72
N LEU A 312 -23.97 -5.88 11.66
CA LEU A 312 -24.99 -6.89 11.90
C LEU A 312 -24.81 -7.52 13.28
N LEU A 313 -25.85 -7.51 14.10
CA LEU A 313 -25.91 -8.20 15.39
C LEU A 313 -26.85 -9.41 15.31
N SER A 314 -26.36 -10.60 15.65
CA SER A 314 -27.21 -11.76 15.91
C SER A 314 -27.60 -11.82 17.39
N LYS A 315 -28.89 -11.84 17.72
CA LYS A 315 -29.40 -11.92 19.10
C LYS A 315 -30.67 -12.76 19.18
N GLY A 316 -30.74 -13.71 20.11
CA GLY A 316 -31.94 -14.53 20.33
C GLY A 316 -32.47 -15.28 19.08
N GLY A 317 -31.57 -15.71 18.19
CA GLY A 317 -31.93 -16.37 16.92
C GLY A 317 -32.38 -15.43 15.79
N LYS A 318 -32.33 -14.12 16.00
CA LYS A 318 -32.63 -13.08 15.00
C LYS A 318 -31.38 -12.32 14.61
N ASP A 319 -31.38 -11.81 13.38
CA ASP A 319 -30.30 -10.98 12.84
C ASP A 319 -30.82 -9.54 12.67
N TYR A 320 -30.10 -8.58 13.26
CA TYR A 320 -30.46 -7.16 13.31
C TYR A 320 -29.40 -6.31 12.62
N LEU A 321 -29.78 -5.61 11.55
CA LEU A 321 -28.92 -4.69 10.82
C LEU A 321 -29.01 -3.29 11.44
N TYR A 322 -27.90 -2.76 11.90
CA TYR A 322 -27.78 -1.38 12.41
C TYR A 322 -26.97 -0.55 11.43
N VAL A 323 -27.47 0.64 11.09
CA VAL A 323 -26.84 1.55 10.12
C VAL A 323 -26.82 2.96 10.70
N ILE A 324 -25.74 3.70 10.47
CA ILE A 324 -25.55 5.07 10.91
C ILE A 324 -25.45 6.00 9.71
N ASN A 325 -25.87 7.25 9.87
CA ASN A 325 -25.67 8.25 8.81
C ASN A 325 -24.17 8.51 8.65
N ALA A 326 -23.62 8.20 7.47
CA ALA A 326 -22.22 8.44 7.10
C ALA A 326 -21.92 9.94 6.98
N ASP A 327 -22.89 10.77 6.60
CA ASP A 327 -22.76 12.23 6.51
C ASP A 327 -22.94 12.95 7.86
N ALA A 328 -23.33 12.24 8.93
CA ALA A 328 -23.45 12.84 10.25
C ALA A 328 -22.13 13.51 10.67
N ASN A 329 -22.21 14.83 10.88
CA ASN A 329 -21.09 15.68 11.21
C ASN A 329 -21.06 15.88 12.74
N PRO A 330 -20.08 15.28 13.47
CA PRO A 330 -20.04 15.36 14.93
C PRO A 330 -19.72 16.76 15.49
N ILE A 331 -19.69 17.81 14.65
CA ILE A 331 -19.41 19.21 15.02
C ILE A 331 -20.46 20.18 14.40
N GLY A 332 -21.53 19.69 13.75
CA GLY A 332 -22.51 20.59 13.10
C GLY A 332 -23.93 20.04 12.96
N PRO A 333 -24.95 20.92 12.85
CA PRO A 333 -26.35 20.54 13.00
C PRO A 333 -26.99 20.00 11.69
N THR A 334 -26.74 18.74 11.34
CA THR A 334 -27.36 18.08 10.18
C THR A 334 -27.66 16.60 10.40
N ASP A 335 -28.96 16.26 10.42
CA ASP A 335 -29.56 14.92 10.25
C ASP A 335 -28.77 13.74 10.87
N GLU A 336 -28.56 13.85 12.18
CA GLU A 336 -27.88 12.86 13.01
C GLU A 336 -28.86 11.83 13.56
N GLY A 337 -28.52 10.55 13.43
CA GLY A 337 -29.35 9.44 13.87
C GLY A 337 -28.82 8.08 13.45
N MET A 338 -29.60 7.04 13.73
CA MET A 338 -29.30 5.66 13.32
C MET A 338 -30.57 4.89 12.94
N TRP A 339 -30.41 3.86 12.12
CA TRP A 339 -31.46 2.91 11.78
C TRP A 339 -31.18 1.54 12.38
N TYR A 340 -32.23 0.80 12.71
CA TYR A 340 -32.15 -0.63 12.97
C TYR A 340 -33.29 -1.41 12.31
N ALA A 341 -33.02 -2.64 11.86
CA ALA A 341 -33.98 -3.51 11.19
C ALA A 341 -33.79 -4.98 11.58
N ASP A 342 -34.88 -5.71 11.85
CA ASP A 342 -34.89 -7.17 11.96
C ASP A 342 -34.86 -7.78 10.56
N VAL A 343 -33.68 -8.20 10.11
CA VAL A 343 -33.43 -8.71 8.76
C VAL A 343 -33.57 -10.23 8.64
N THR A 344 -33.93 -10.92 9.73
CA THR A 344 -34.13 -12.37 9.80
C THR A 344 -35.10 -12.90 8.73
N THR A 345 -36.11 -12.09 8.38
CA THR A 345 -37.16 -12.46 7.41
C THR A 345 -36.98 -11.83 6.03
N LEU A 346 -35.85 -11.13 5.79
CA LEU A 346 -35.65 -10.33 4.58
C LEU A 346 -35.74 -11.16 3.29
N THR A 347 -35.31 -12.43 3.32
CA THR A 347 -35.46 -13.32 2.16
C THR A 347 -36.93 -13.52 1.74
N THR A 348 -37.86 -13.49 2.69
CA THR A 348 -39.30 -13.75 2.49
C THR A 348 -40.17 -12.49 2.39
N GLN A 349 -39.80 -11.38 3.04
CA GLN A 349 -40.55 -10.11 2.99
C GLN A 349 -39.63 -8.89 3.09
N ALA A 350 -40.03 -7.76 2.49
CA ALA A 350 -39.36 -6.47 2.68
C ALA A 350 -39.49 -5.98 4.13
N VAL A 351 -38.51 -5.19 4.58
CA VAL A 351 -38.42 -4.72 5.97
C VAL A 351 -38.24 -3.19 5.98
N THR A 352 -39.05 -2.48 6.75
CA THR A 352 -38.81 -1.05 7.00
C THR A 352 -38.00 -0.91 8.29
N ALA A 353 -36.84 -0.27 8.20
CA ALA A 353 -36.01 0.02 9.36
C ALA A 353 -36.67 1.08 10.26
N THR A 354 -36.45 0.98 11.57
CA THR A 354 -36.82 2.03 12.51
C THR A 354 -35.68 3.04 12.57
N TYR A 355 -35.97 4.30 12.24
CA TYR A 355 -35.05 5.42 12.45
C TYR A 355 -35.16 5.93 13.88
N LEU A 356 -34.03 6.29 14.47
CA LEU A 356 -33.91 6.88 15.79
C LEU A 356 -33.14 8.20 15.67
N ASP A 357 -33.69 9.27 16.26
CA ASP A 357 -33.07 10.59 16.33
C ASP A 357 -32.98 11.12 17.77
N LYS A 358 -32.56 12.38 17.93
CA LYS A 358 -32.43 13.06 19.22
C LYS A 358 -33.69 13.09 20.11
N LYS A 359 -34.89 12.85 19.55
CA LYS A 359 -36.17 12.72 20.28
C LYS A 359 -36.27 11.38 21.00
N ASP A 360 -35.71 10.33 20.40
CA ASP A 360 -35.68 8.97 20.95
C ASP A 360 -34.54 8.83 21.96
N GLU A 361 -33.35 9.33 21.61
CA GLU A 361 -32.21 9.36 22.53
C GLU A 361 -31.30 10.58 22.30
N ALA A 362 -30.96 11.29 23.38
CA ALA A 362 -30.26 12.56 23.31
C ALA A 362 -28.79 12.45 22.86
N ILE A 363 -28.16 11.28 22.91
CA ILE A 363 -26.81 11.09 22.32
C ILE A 363 -26.83 10.99 20.80
N LEU A 364 -27.99 10.78 20.17
CA LEU A 364 -28.07 10.73 18.71
C LEU A 364 -27.88 12.11 18.06
N SER A 365 -27.92 13.21 18.83
CA SER A 365 -27.63 14.59 18.37
C SER A 365 -26.14 14.96 18.25
N SER A 366 -25.29 13.98 17.95
CA SER A 366 -23.85 14.19 17.65
C SER A 366 -23.30 13.15 16.66
N GLY A 367 -24.17 12.30 16.10
CA GLY A 367 -23.80 11.18 15.21
C GLY A 367 -22.95 10.09 15.87
N PHE A 368 -22.76 8.98 15.16
CA PHE A 368 -21.76 7.95 15.50
C PHE A 368 -20.71 7.88 14.39
N GLY A 369 -19.46 7.60 14.76
CA GLY A 369 -18.35 7.43 13.83
C GLY A 369 -18.20 6.00 13.32
N ASP A 370 -18.44 5.03 14.20
CA ASP A 370 -18.33 3.61 13.93
C ASP A 370 -19.29 2.78 14.79
N LEU A 371 -19.56 1.55 14.34
CA LEU A 371 -20.30 0.52 15.05
C LEU A 371 -19.58 -0.82 14.93
N VAL A 372 -19.35 -1.49 16.05
CA VAL A 372 -18.89 -2.89 16.09
C VAL A 372 -19.76 -3.71 17.04
N VAL A 373 -19.70 -5.03 16.90
CA VAL A 373 -20.54 -6.01 17.61
C VAL A 373 -19.66 -6.94 18.43
N HIS A 374 -20.06 -7.20 19.68
CA HIS A 374 -19.45 -8.20 20.55
C HIS A 374 -20.54 -8.92 21.35
N GLY A 375 -20.52 -10.26 21.32
CA GLY A 375 -21.59 -11.06 21.91
C GLY A 375 -22.97 -10.67 21.39
N GLU A 376 -23.88 -10.31 22.31
CA GLU A 376 -25.22 -9.79 21.98
C GLU A 376 -25.36 -8.26 22.20
N GLU A 377 -24.25 -7.52 22.07
CA GLU A 377 -24.12 -6.09 22.33
C GLU A 377 -23.49 -5.32 21.16
N LEU A 378 -23.75 -4.01 21.15
CA LEU A 378 -23.19 -3.05 20.19
C LEU A 378 -22.27 -2.07 20.92
N TYR A 379 -21.17 -1.71 20.26
CA TYR A 379 -20.25 -0.66 20.70
C TYR A 379 -20.19 0.42 19.62
N ALA A 380 -20.48 1.66 20.01
CA ALA A 380 -20.57 2.79 19.10
C ALA A 380 -19.56 3.88 19.48
N SER A 381 -18.75 4.35 18.52
CA SER A 381 -17.84 5.47 18.74
C SER A 381 -18.56 6.79 18.46
N GLN A 382 -18.34 7.78 19.32
CA GLN A 382 -18.84 9.13 19.11
C GLN A 382 -17.78 10.13 19.55
N LEU A 383 -17.58 11.16 18.74
CA LEU A 383 -17.02 12.41 19.21
C LEU A 383 -18.17 13.29 19.71
N THR A 384 -18.18 13.61 21.01
CA THR A 384 -19.21 14.49 21.56
C THR A 384 -18.71 15.94 21.59
N PRO A 385 -19.39 16.93 20.98
CA PRO A 385 -19.03 18.35 21.09
C PRO A 385 -18.88 18.85 22.53
N LYS A 386 -17.99 19.83 22.75
CA LYS A 386 -17.87 20.53 24.05
C LYS A 386 -19.18 21.21 24.48
N ASN A 387 -19.97 21.66 23.51
CA ASN A 387 -21.27 22.32 23.67
C ASN A 387 -22.48 21.37 23.48
N ALA A 388 -22.30 20.05 23.46
CA ALA A 388 -23.40 19.11 23.27
C ALA A 388 -24.48 19.28 24.35
N SER A 389 -25.74 19.34 23.92
CA SER A 389 -26.92 19.48 24.78
C SER A 389 -27.41 18.16 25.38
N GLY A 390 -27.04 17.03 24.77
CA GLY A 390 -27.35 15.67 25.22
C GLY A 390 -26.12 14.89 25.69
N GLY A 391 -26.36 13.67 26.18
CA GLY A 391 -25.32 12.70 26.54
C GLY A 391 -24.66 12.84 27.91
N PRO A 392 -23.77 11.90 28.28
CA PRO A 392 -23.08 11.90 29.56
C PRO A 392 -22.01 12.99 29.62
N GLN A 393 -22.03 13.80 30.69
CA GLN A 393 -21.16 14.97 30.85
C GLN A 393 -19.65 14.66 30.69
N LYS A 394 -19.20 13.45 31.07
CA LYS A 394 -17.81 12.99 30.94
C LYS A 394 -17.31 12.87 29.48
N CYS A 395 -18.22 12.80 28.50
CA CYS A 395 -17.87 12.70 27.08
C CYS A 395 -17.70 14.05 26.37
N LYS A 396 -18.14 15.18 26.96
CA LYS A 396 -18.12 16.47 26.26
C LYS A 396 -16.70 16.89 25.89
N GLY A 397 -16.48 17.08 24.59
CA GLY A 397 -15.17 17.38 24.01
C GLY A 397 -14.24 16.19 23.88
N LYS A 398 -14.73 14.95 23.96
CA LYS A 398 -13.92 13.72 23.94
C LYS A 398 -14.45 12.72 22.91
N ILE A 399 -13.56 11.82 22.50
CA ILE A 399 -13.94 10.55 21.87
C ILE A 399 -14.43 9.62 22.99
N CYS A 400 -15.66 9.15 22.84
CA CYS A 400 -16.30 8.19 23.71
C CYS A 400 -16.70 6.93 22.94
N VAL A 401 -16.71 5.81 23.65
CA VAL A 401 -17.36 4.58 23.22
C VAL A 401 -18.59 4.37 24.09
N PHE A 402 -19.73 4.09 23.46
CA PHE A 402 -20.98 3.75 24.13
C PHE A 402 -21.22 2.24 24.02
N ARG A 403 -21.50 1.59 25.16
CA ARG A 403 -21.95 0.21 25.22
C ARG A 403 -23.47 0.18 25.16
N ILE A 404 -24.00 -0.53 24.17
CA ILE A 404 -25.41 -0.52 23.80
C ILE A 404 -25.93 -1.95 23.90
N THR A 405 -26.81 -2.19 24.87
CA THR A 405 -27.54 -3.46 24.93
C THR A 405 -28.71 -3.42 23.96
N VAL A 406 -29.13 -4.57 23.44
CA VAL A 406 -30.24 -4.66 22.49
C VAL A 406 -31.42 -5.39 23.13
N GLY A 407 -32.61 -4.79 23.05
CA GLY A 407 -33.84 -5.39 23.54
C GLY A 407 -34.34 -6.54 22.65
N THR A 408 -35.30 -7.32 23.12
CA THR A 408 -35.87 -8.50 22.41
C THR A 408 -36.56 -8.20 21.07
N LYS A 409 -36.67 -6.92 20.69
CA LYS A 409 -37.20 -6.43 19.41
C LYS A 409 -36.15 -5.72 18.54
N GLY A 410 -34.87 -5.77 18.89
CA GLY A 410 -33.80 -5.07 18.17
C GLY A 410 -33.62 -3.59 18.55
N ALA A 411 -34.49 -3.02 19.39
CA ALA A 411 -34.33 -1.64 19.84
C ALA A 411 -33.04 -1.50 20.68
N PRO A 412 -32.13 -0.56 20.33
CA PRO A 412 -30.94 -0.28 21.13
C PRO A 412 -31.30 0.42 22.44
N ASN A 413 -30.63 0.03 23.52
CA ASN A 413 -30.70 0.67 24.83
C ASN A 413 -29.31 1.18 25.21
N PHE A 414 -29.16 2.50 25.10
CA PHE A 414 -27.94 3.26 25.42
C PHE A 414 -27.74 3.49 26.93
N LYS A 415 -28.71 3.07 27.75
CA LYS A 415 -28.69 3.20 29.22
C LYS A 415 -28.88 1.83 29.89
N PRO A 416 -27.99 0.84 29.63
CA PRO A 416 -28.16 -0.53 30.10
C PRO A 416 -28.06 -0.67 31.63
N LYS A 417 -27.26 0.19 32.27
CA LYS A 417 -27.03 0.20 33.72
C LYS A 417 -27.69 1.46 34.32
N THR A 418 -28.56 1.26 35.31
CA THR A 418 -29.06 2.30 36.24
C THR A 418 -29.66 3.59 35.62
N ASN A 419 -30.26 3.52 34.43
CA ASN A 419 -30.77 4.69 33.66
C ASN A 419 -29.68 5.73 33.31
N ALA A 420 -28.41 5.38 33.43
CA ALA A 420 -27.28 6.20 33.03
C ALA A 420 -26.67 5.66 31.73
N TYR A 421 -26.04 6.53 30.92
CA TYR A 421 -25.33 6.07 29.73
C TYR A 421 -24.13 5.22 30.13
N ASP A 422 -24.04 4.01 29.58
CA ASP A 422 -22.86 3.17 29.70
C ASP A 422 -21.88 3.55 28.60
N ALA A 423 -20.85 4.32 28.99
CA ALA A 423 -19.91 4.92 28.06
C ALA A 423 -18.53 5.10 28.70
N SER A 424 -17.46 4.88 27.94
CA SER A 424 -16.08 5.12 28.35
C SER A 424 -15.52 6.33 27.59
N ALA A 425 -14.94 7.29 28.32
CA ALA A 425 -14.41 8.55 27.78
C ALA A 425 -12.89 8.47 27.72
N LEU A 426 -12.33 8.41 26.51
CA LEU A 426 -11.00 7.83 26.29
C LEU A 426 -9.92 8.87 26.03
N MET A 427 -10.23 9.89 25.23
CA MET A 427 -9.25 10.87 24.78
C MET A 427 -9.90 12.17 24.31
N GLU A 428 -9.18 13.28 24.48
CA GLU A 428 -9.52 14.53 23.84
C GLU A 428 -8.96 14.55 22.42
N PRO A 429 -9.72 15.05 21.42
CA PRO A 429 -9.19 15.29 20.08
C PRO A 429 -8.21 16.46 20.17
N THR A 430 -6.92 16.15 20.23
CA THR A 430 -5.86 17.16 20.12
C THR A 430 -5.91 17.82 18.75
N ALA A 431 -5.76 19.14 18.68
CA ALA A 431 -5.72 19.86 17.40
C ALA A 431 -4.39 19.66 16.67
N SER A 432 -3.31 19.57 17.46
CA SER A 432 -1.96 19.26 17.05
C SER A 432 -1.18 18.63 18.19
N PHE A 433 -0.04 18.03 17.87
CA PHE A 433 0.94 17.48 18.79
C PHE A 433 2.33 17.95 18.38
N ASP A 434 3.13 18.37 19.35
CA ASP A 434 4.52 18.78 19.12
C ASP A 434 5.45 17.66 19.59
N ASN A 435 6.32 17.18 18.70
CA ASN A 435 7.38 16.22 19.03
C ASN A 435 8.76 16.72 18.54
N ALA A 436 9.79 15.90 18.70
CA ALA A 436 11.16 16.23 18.27
C ALA A 436 11.29 16.43 16.75
N GLN A 437 10.30 15.97 15.98
CA GLN A 437 10.20 16.06 14.53
C GLN A 437 9.28 17.22 14.06
N GLY A 438 8.63 17.95 14.98
CA GLY A 438 7.82 19.14 14.69
C GLY A 438 6.34 19.03 15.10
N THR A 439 5.53 19.98 14.62
CA THR A 439 4.09 20.06 14.92
C THR A 439 3.27 19.23 13.93
N ILE A 440 2.68 18.13 14.41
CA ILE A 440 1.77 17.27 13.66
C ILE A 440 0.33 17.76 13.86
N LYS A 441 -0.38 18.13 12.79
CA LYS A 441 -1.76 18.65 12.86
C LYS A 441 -2.80 17.57 12.60
N CYS A 442 -3.44 17.13 13.69
CA CYS A 442 -4.61 16.25 13.70
C CYS A 442 -5.84 16.87 13.03
N LEU A 443 -6.01 18.20 13.18
CA LEU A 443 -7.21 18.92 12.74
C LEU A 443 -6.86 19.93 11.65
N THR A 444 -6.81 19.42 10.44
CA THR A 444 -6.94 20.24 9.24
C THR A 444 -8.43 20.71 9.15
N SER A 445 -8.70 21.90 8.57
CA SER A 445 -10.02 22.57 8.41
C SER A 445 -11.02 22.68 9.60
N GLY A 446 -10.69 22.19 10.80
CA GLY A 446 -11.56 22.27 11.98
C GLY A 446 -12.65 21.20 12.06
N LYS A 447 -12.56 20.14 11.25
CA LYS A 447 -13.43 18.96 11.32
C LYS A 447 -12.65 17.77 11.86
N ILE A 448 -13.03 17.29 13.05
CA ILE A 448 -12.50 16.04 13.60
C ILE A 448 -13.24 14.89 12.91
N HIS A 449 -12.49 13.98 12.29
CA HIS A 449 -13.05 12.80 11.64
C HIS A 449 -13.31 11.66 12.62
N ARG A 450 -14.01 10.64 12.13
CA ARG A 450 -14.62 9.55 12.92
C ARG A 450 -13.55 8.66 13.58
N ALA A 451 -13.71 8.36 14.86
CA ALA A 451 -12.91 7.36 15.57
C ALA A 451 -13.29 5.96 15.08
N GLY A 452 -12.36 5.24 14.45
CA GLY A 452 -12.57 3.86 14.02
C GLY A 452 -12.66 2.91 15.22
N LEU A 453 -13.37 1.79 15.05
CA LEU A 453 -13.43 0.70 16.03
C LEU A 453 -12.97 -0.63 15.42
N GLY A 454 -12.34 -1.46 16.23
CA GLY A 454 -11.96 -2.84 15.88
C GLY A 454 -11.99 -3.73 17.11
N ILE A 455 -12.38 -5.00 16.96
CA ILE A 455 -12.40 -5.98 18.06
C ILE A 455 -11.52 -7.15 17.68
N ALA A 456 -10.70 -7.59 18.61
CA ALA A 456 -9.92 -8.82 18.48
C ALA A 456 -9.63 -9.46 19.83
N THR A 457 -9.59 -10.80 19.87
CA THR A 457 -9.14 -11.54 21.05
C THR A 457 -7.61 -11.48 21.15
N PHE A 458 -7.09 -11.26 22.36
CA PHE A 458 -5.64 -11.30 22.61
C PHE A 458 -5.16 -12.72 22.93
N ASP A 459 -4.25 -13.27 22.14
CA ASP A 459 -3.65 -14.62 22.32
C ASP A 459 -2.18 -14.56 22.78
N GLY A 460 -1.77 -13.44 23.38
CA GLY A 460 -0.49 -13.32 24.07
C GLY A 460 -0.38 -14.20 25.32
N SER A 461 0.46 -13.76 26.25
CA SER A 461 0.56 -14.27 27.62
C SER A 461 0.04 -13.24 28.63
N GLY A 462 0.30 -13.45 29.92
CA GLY A 462 -0.16 -12.53 30.97
C GLY A 462 -1.68 -12.56 31.21
N THR A 463 -2.19 -11.49 31.81
CA THR A 463 -3.57 -11.41 32.36
C THR A 463 -4.66 -11.14 31.34
N LEU A 464 -4.31 -10.68 30.13
CA LEU A 464 -5.27 -10.41 29.06
C LEU A 464 -5.46 -11.60 28.10
N LYS A 465 -4.79 -12.74 28.32
CA LYS A 465 -4.87 -13.88 27.41
C LYS A 465 -6.30 -14.40 27.33
N GLY A 466 -6.85 -14.47 26.12
CA GLY A 466 -8.23 -14.87 25.84
C GLY A 466 -9.26 -13.78 26.13
N HIS A 467 -8.85 -12.54 26.40
CA HIS A 467 -9.76 -11.41 26.55
C HIS A 467 -10.06 -10.78 25.19
N ASP A 468 -11.31 -10.38 24.98
CA ASP A 468 -11.71 -9.63 23.81
C ASP A 468 -11.46 -8.14 24.02
N LEU A 469 -10.65 -7.56 23.13
CA LEU A 469 -10.17 -6.20 23.24
C LEU A 469 -10.81 -5.31 22.18
N LEU A 470 -11.41 -4.20 22.60
CA LEU A 470 -11.97 -3.17 21.73
C LEU A 470 -10.96 -2.05 21.51
N PHE A 471 -10.39 -2.00 20.31
CA PHE A 471 -9.47 -0.99 19.84
C PHE A 471 -10.24 0.23 19.32
N VAL A 472 -9.79 1.41 19.73
CA VAL A 472 -10.43 2.69 19.44
C VAL A 472 -9.41 3.66 18.86
N GLY A 473 -9.65 4.07 17.62
CA GLY A 473 -8.78 5.00 16.92
C GLY A 473 -8.86 6.42 17.47
N GLY A 474 -7.72 6.96 17.90
CA GLY A 474 -7.52 8.37 18.20
C GLY A 474 -6.86 9.11 17.04
N CYS A 475 -6.36 10.33 17.31
CA CYS A 475 -5.52 11.02 16.35
C CYS A 475 -4.18 10.28 16.18
N LEU A 476 -3.26 10.38 17.16
CA LEU A 476 -1.91 9.80 17.06
C LEU A 476 -1.73 8.52 17.87
N GLU A 477 -2.83 7.99 18.39
CA GLU A 477 -2.82 6.88 19.33
C GLU A 477 -4.01 5.94 19.11
N VAL A 478 -3.86 4.70 19.56
CA VAL A 478 -4.96 3.75 19.70
C VAL A 478 -5.17 3.47 21.18
N LYS A 479 -6.41 3.63 21.67
CA LYS A 479 -6.82 3.20 23.02
C LYS A 479 -7.46 1.83 22.95
N VAL A 480 -7.43 1.06 24.04
CA VAL A 480 -8.10 -0.25 24.10
C VAL A 480 -8.90 -0.40 25.38
N LEU A 481 -10.07 -1.01 25.24
CA LEU A 481 -10.93 -1.43 26.35
C LEU A 481 -10.97 -2.96 26.41
N ASP A 482 -10.87 -3.52 27.62
CA ASP A 482 -11.05 -4.95 27.87
C ASP A 482 -12.53 -5.25 28.08
N LEU A 483 -13.15 -5.93 27.10
CA LEU A 483 -14.58 -6.24 27.13
C LEU A 483 -14.93 -7.33 28.16
N ASN A 484 -13.94 -8.14 28.57
CA ASN A 484 -14.11 -9.14 29.63
C ASN A 484 -14.08 -8.48 31.02
N ALA A 485 -13.42 -7.33 31.15
CA ALA A 485 -13.37 -6.49 32.36
C ALA A 485 -14.34 -5.28 32.28
N ASP A 486 -15.60 -5.51 31.87
CA ASP A 486 -16.67 -4.50 31.80
C ASP A 486 -16.35 -3.24 30.94
N ALA A 487 -15.46 -3.38 29.95
CA ALA A 487 -14.92 -2.29 29.13
C ALA A 487 -14.04 -1.28 29.91
N GLU A 488 -13.31 -1.75 30.93
CA GLU A 488 -12.21 -1.04 31.56
C GLU A 488 -11.05 -0.78 30.57
N GLN A 489 -10.34 0.34 30.75
CA GLN A 489 -9.29 0.77 29.84
C GLN A 489 -7.94 0.10 30.15
N VAL A 490 -7.33 -0.48 29.13
CA VAL A 490 -6.03 -1.18 29.22
C VAL A 490 -4.88 -0.18 29.04
N ASP A 491 -3.88 -0.27 29.92
CA ASP A 491 -2.63 0.49 29.83
C ASP A 491 -1.59 -0.22 28.95
N PHE A 492 -1.05 0.49 27.95
CA PHE A 492 -0.05 -0.01 27.00
C PHE A 492 1.41 0.17 27.46
N ASP A 493 1.62 0.84 28.59
CA ASP A 493 2.93 1.06 29.19
C ASP A 493 2.88 0.56 30.63
N SER A 494 3.39 -0.65 30.87
CA SER A 494 3.46 -1.28 32.20
C SER A 494 4.31 -0.49 33.21
N VAL A 495 5.05 0.53 32.74
CA VAL A 495 5.88 1.43 33.55
C VAL A 495 5.22 2.79 33.75
N ARG A 496 4.08 3.08 33.11
CA ARG A 496 3.37 4.37 33.19
C ARG A 496 1.86 4.20 33.29
N ALA A 497 1.41 3.69 34.43
CA ALA A 497 0.00 3.70 34.82
C ALA A 497 -0.65 5.07 34.56
N GLY A 498 -1.74 5.11 33.82
CA GLY A 498 -2.44 6.36 33.48
C GLY A 498 -1.89 7.17 32.29
N LYS A 499 -0.78 6.76 31.65
CA LYS A 499 -0.40 7.25 30.30
C LYS A 499 -0.90 6.28 29.23
N GLN A 500 -2.22 6.12 29.23
CA GLN A 500 -2.93 5.02 28.60
C GLN A 500 -3.01 5.24 27.08
N GLY A 501 -2.33 4.46 26.25
CA GLY A 501 -2.48 4.55 24.80
C GLY A 501 -1.28 4.02 24.04
N PHE A 502 -1.54 3.39 22.90
CA PHE A 502 -0.53 2.92 21.98
C PHE A 502 -0.11 4.06 21.06
N ASP A 503 1.14 4.54 21.16
CA ASP A 503 1.67 5.59 20.29
C ASP A 503 1.81 5.09 18.85
N ALA A 504 0.98 5.65 17.98
CA ALA A 504 0.91 5.34 16.56
C ALA A 504 1.33 6.52 15.67
N THR A 505 1.89 7.58 16.26
CA THR A 505 2.32 8.83 15.59
C THR A 505 3.19 8.54 14.37
N VAL A 506 4.02 7.51 14.46
CA VAL A 506 4.95 7.10 13.39
C VAL A 506 4.26 6.50 12.17
N PHE A 507 3.04 5.94 12.29
CA PHE A 507 2.29 5.32 11.18
C PHE A 507 1.29 6.28 10.51
N GLY A 508 0.75 7.23 11.27
CA GLY A 508 -0.22 8.19 10.75
C GLY A 508 -1.11 8.82 11.82
N GLN A 509 -2.21 9.38 11.34
CA GLN A 509 -3.16 10.13 12.15
C GLN A 509 -4.61 9.73 11.82
N ASN A 510 -5.48 9.84 12.82
CA ASN A 510 -6.91 9.55 12.78
C ASN A 510 -7.20 8.12 12.28
N PHE A 511 -6.97 7.13 13.15
CA PHE A 511 -7.21 5.71 12.84
C PHE A 511 -8.71 5.46 12.65
N ALA A 512 -9.12 5.26 11.41
CA ALA A 512 -10.52 5.35 10.99
C ALA A 512 -11.14 3.99 10.63
N SER A 513 -10.32 2.95 10.49
CA SER A 513 -10.75 1.58 10.20
C SER A 513 -9.76 0.58 10.80
N PHE A 514 -10.28 -0.57 11.23
CA PHE A 514 -9.51 -1.70 11.72
C PHE A 514 -9.97 -2.98 11.00
N GLN A 515 -9.06 -3.92 10.77
CA GLN A 515 -9.36 -5.24 10.20
C GLN A 515 -8.47 -6.29 10.86
N LEU A 516 -9.09 -7.38 11.32
CA LEU A 516 -8.37 -8.52 11.85
C LEU A 516 -7.82 -9.35 10.67
N ALA A 517 -6.53 -9.71 10.72
CA ALA A 517 -5.96 -10.63 9.75
C ALA A 517 -6.66 -12.02 9.83
N PRO A 518 -6.78 -12.78 8.72
CA PRO A 518 -7.50 -14.06 8.72
C PRO A 518 -6.96 -15.14 9.67
N ASP A 519 -5.73 -14.99 10.17
CA ASP A 519 -5.13 -15.88 11.17
C ASP A 519 -5.47 -15.51 12.63
N GLY A 520 -6.11 -14.37 12.85
CA GLY A 520 -6.47 -13.84 14.18
C GLY A 520 -5.30 -13.26 14.99
N LYS A 521 -4.08 -13.18 14.44
CA LYS A 521 -2.87 -12.83 15.22
C LYS A 521 -2.44 -11.37 15.10
N THR A 522 -2.85 -10.68 14.03
CA THR A 522 -2.52 -9.28 13.81
C THR A 522 -3.77 -8.49 13.48
N LEU A 523 -4.08 -7.49 14.31
CA LEU A 523 -5.08 -6.48 14.02
C LEU A 523 -4.41 -5.34 13.25
N TRP A 524 -4.87 -5.08 12.04
CA TRP A 524 -4.40 -3.94 11.26
C TRP A 524 -5.27 -2.71 11.54
N ALA A 525 -4.64 -1.54 11.58
CA ALA A 525 -5.29 -0.24 11.76
C ALA A 525 -4.88 0.72 10.64
N LEU A 526 -5.85 1.27 9.92
CA LEU A 526 -5.60 2.19 8.81
C LEU A 526 -5.80 3.65 9.27
N PRO A 527 -4.73 4.49 9.23
CA PRO A 527 -4.86 5.91 9.48
C PRO A 527 -5.50 6.63 8.28
N ALA A 528 -6.35 7.62 8.55
CA ALA A 528 -6.95 8.46 7.52
C ALA A 528 -5.95 9.48 6.92
N TYR A 529 -4.93 9.86 7.69
CA TYR A 529 -3.83 10.73 7.26
C TYR A 529 -2.50 10.02 7.50
N LYS A 530 -1.53 10.09 6.58
CA LYS A 530 -0.20 9.53 6.84
C LYS A 530 0.62 10.42 7.79
N ALA A 531 1.65 9.86 8.40
CA ALA A 531 2.58 10.61 9.23
C ALA A 531 3.52 11.44 8.35
N VAL A 532 3.88 12.65 8.79
CA VAL A 532 4.91 13.46 8.12
C VAL A 532 6.27 12.74 8.18
N ILE A 533 6.49 11.90 9.21
CA ILE A 533 7.70 11.10 9.42
C ILE A 533 7.86 9.99 8.36
N HIS A 534 6.80 9.59 7.64
CA HIS A 534 6.93 8.70 6.47
C HIS A 534 7.52 9.43 5.24
N PHE A 535 7.50 10.77 5.22
CA PHE A 535 7.65 11.58 4.00
C PHE A 535 8.35 12.93 4.29
N ASP A 536 9.59 12.91 4.78
CA ASP A 536 10.49 14.06 4.52
C ASP A 536 11.12 13.87 3.13
N ILE A 537 10.74 14.71 2.18
CA ILE A 537 11.10 14.56 0.76
C ILE A 537 11.83 15.81 0.28
N LYS A 538 13.16 15.72 0.19
CA LYS A 538 14.01 16.68 -0.52
C LYS A 538 14.34 16.15 -1.90
N VAL A 539 13.74 16.74 -2.93
CA VAL A 539 14.17 16.48 -4.32
C VAL A 539 15.65 16.86 -4.45
N PRO A 540 16.52 15.97 -4.95
CA PRO A 540 17.92 16.30 -5.19
C PRO A 540 18.01 17.48 -6.15
N THR A 541 18.58 18.60 -5.70
CA THR A 541 19.03 19.64 -6.62
C THR A 541 20.25 19.11 -7.36
N ALA A 542 20.29 19.32 -8.69
CA ALA A 542 21.38 18.83 -9.54
C ALA A 542 22.76 19.16 -8.95
N GLY A 543 23.50 18.12 -8.55
CA GLY A 543 24.83 18.23 -7.95
C GLY A 543 24.98 17.66 -6.53
N ASP A 544 23.91 17.23 -5.85
CA ASP A 544 24.00 16.63 -4.51
C ASP A 544 23.19 15.30 -4.42
N PRO A 545 23.82 14.15 -4.74
CA PRO A 545 23.15 12.84 -4.74
C PRO A 545 22.98 12.23 -3.34
N ASP A 546 23.56 12.82 -2.29
CA ASP A 546 23.58 12.26 -0.93
C ASP A 546 22.26 12.53 -0.15
N HIS A 547 21.28 13.18 -0.79
CA HIS A 547 19.99 13.57 -0.20
C HIS A 547 18.90 12.48 -0.37
N ARG A 548 19.14 11.26 0.13
CA ARG A 548 18.08 10.23 0.25
C ARG A 548 17.10 10.54 1.39
N GLN A 549 15.92 9.96 1.26
CA GLN A 549 14.75 10.12 2.12
C GLN A 549 14.34 8.74 2.66
N THR A 550 13.88 8.67 3.90
CA THR A 550 13.33 7.41 4.45
C THR A 550 11.84 7.28 4.25
N PHE A 551 11.44 6.16 3.64
CA PHE A 551 10.08 5.64 3.73
C PHE A 551 9.95 4.76 4.98
N ASN A 552 9.71 5.39 6.12
CA ASN A 552 9.45 4.66 7.35
C ASN A 552 8.04 4.02 7.28
N ARG A 553 7.99 2.68 7.23
CA ARG A 553 6.85 1.81 7.64
C ARG A 553 5.63 1.73 6.70
N MET A 554 4.90 0.62 6.90
CA MET A 554 3.69 0.22 6.15
C MET A 554 2.61 1.30 6.16
N MET A 555 1.82 1.35 5.09
CA MET A 555 0.64 2.23 4.99
C MET A 555 -0.39 2.04 6.11
N ALA A 556 -0.44 0.86 6.74
CA ALA A 556 -1.29 0.57 7.89
C ALA A 556 -0.41 0.13 9.07
N LEU A 557 -0.90 0.39 10.28
CA LEU A 557 -0.28 -0.06 11.53
C LEU A 557 -0.66 -1.54 11.77
N PRO A 558 0.30 -2.47 11.87
CA PRO A 558 0.06 -3.82 12.34
C PRO A 558 0.21 -3.89 13.87
N ILE A 559 -0.85 -4.32 14.55
CA ILE A 559 -0.88 -4.56 15.99
C ILE A 559 -0.86 -6.06 16.22
N SER A 560 0.23 -6.59 16.79
CA SER A 560 0.34 -7.99 17.18
C SER A 560 -0.53 -8.27 18.42
N LEU A 561 -1.39 -9.28 18.29
CA LEU A 561 -2.26 -9.82 19.35
C LEU A 561 -1.63 -11.02 20.07
N THR A 562 -0.40 -11.38 19.69
CA THR A 562 0.39 -12.53 20.21
C THR A 562 1.65 -12.06 20.95
N SER A 563 1.80 -10.75 21.12
CA SER A 563 2.85 -10.13 21.92
C SER A 563 2.74 -10.51 23.40
N ALA A 564 3.82 -10.32 24.18
CA ALA A 564 3.98 -10.95 25.49
C ALA A 564 2.85 -10.66 26.50
N ASP A 565 2.78 -9.46 27.08
CA ASP A 565 1.79 -9.13 28.13
C ASP A 565 0.66 -8.22 27.65
N LEU A 566 0.89 -7.51 26.54
CA LEU A 566 0.02 -6.46 25.97
C LEU A 566 0.12 -6.48 24.44
N PRO A 567 -0.93 -6.06 23.69
CA PRO A 567 -0.81 -5.83 22.25
C PRO A 567 0.25 -4.76 21.94
N ALA A 568 1.01 -4.94 20.87
CA ALA A 568 2.12 -4.05 20.50
C ALA A 568 2.24 -3.88 18.98
N VAL A 569 3.14 -3.01 18.50
CA VAL A 569 3.52 -3.01 17.07
C VAL A 569 4.03 -4.41 16.77
N ASP A 570 3.55 -5.04 15.70
CA ASP A 570 4.07 -6.33 15.27
C ASP A 570 5.59 -6.23 15.09
N SER A 571 6.34 -7.13 15.74
CA SER A 571 7.80 -7.01 15.86
C SER A 571 8.53 -7.05 14.51
N ALA A 572 7.92 -7.66 13.48
CA ALA A 572 8.42 -7.65 12.11
C ALA A 572 8.39 -6.25 11.48
N TYR A 573 7.52 -5.36 11.96
CA TYR A 573 7.30 -4.00 11.48
C TYR A 573 7.72 -2.92 12.51
N ALA A 574 8.04 -3.33 13.74
CA ALA A 574 8.50 -2.47 14.83
C ALA A 574 9.99 -2.08 14.69
N LYS A 575 10.78 -2.90 13.99
CA LYS A 575 12.23 -2.74 13.83
C LYS A 575 12.61 -2.69 12.36
N GLY A 576 13.05 -1.51 11.91
CA GLY A 576 13.64 -1.30 10.59
C GLY A 576 12.79 -0.40 9.68
N ASN A 577 13.49 0.23 8.75
CA ASN A 577 12.90 0.81 7.56
C ASN A 577 12.68 -0.35 6.57
N ILE A 578 11.62 -0.32 5.76
CA ILE A 578 11.20 -1.49 4.94
C ILE A 578 12.13 -1.72 3.73
N ASP A 579 12.91 -0.70 3.40
CA ASP A 579 13.97 -0.67 2.40
C ASP A 579 15.38 -0.85 3.04
N ASP A 580 15.45 -1.28 4.30
CA ASP A 580 16.66 -1.43 5.13
C ASP A 580 17.51 -0.15 5.31
N HIS A 581 17.08 1.00 4.80
CA HIS A 581 17.85 2.24 4.79
C HIS A 581 17.61 3.11 6.03
N GLN A 582 18.66 3.41 6.82
CA GLN A 582 18.54 4.33 7.97
C GLN A 582 18.69 5.80 7.57
N GLY A 583 17.54 6.44 7.34
CA GLY A 583 17.44 7.89 7.11
C GLY A 583 17.66 8.73 8.38
N PRO A 584 17.68 10.07 8.23
CA PRO A 584 18.09 10.99 9.27
C PRO A 584 17.15 10.97 10.49
N LEU A 585 17.73 10.70 11.67
CA LEU A 585 17.01 10.71 12.96
C LEU A 585 16.72 12.13 13.49
N SER A 586 17.23 13.16 12.80
CA SER A 586 17.02 14.59 13.10
C SER A 586 16.84 15.36 11.80
N LEU A 587 15.73 16.08 11.68
CA LEU A 587 15.45 16.96 10.53
C LEU A 587 16.29 18.26 10.54
N GLY A 588 17.04 18.52 11.62
CA GLY A 588 17.67 19.82 11.89
C GLY A 588 19.16 19.95 11.53
N ASP A 589 19.97 18.90 11.74
CA ASP A 589 21.45 19.03 11.76
C ASP A 589 22.18 17.86 11.04
N TYR A 590 22.52 18.09 9.77
CA TYR A 590 23.67 17.61 8.98
C TYR A 590 24.13 16.12 8.87
N LYS A 591 24.39 15.75 7.61
CA LYS A 591 25.33 14.75 7.02
C LYS A 591 25.17 13.25 7.34
N ALA A 592 24.93 12.48 6.27
CA ALA A 592 25.05 11.01 6.22
C ALA A 592 26.34 10.57 5.49
N PRO A 593 27.04 9.53 6.00
CA PRO A 593 28.05 8.74 5.27
C PRO A 593 27.74 7.22 5.31
N ALA A 594 28.28 6.33 4.48
CA ALA A 594 29.04 6.47 3.23
C ALA A 594 28.73 5.31 2.24
N ASP A 595 27.81 4.41 2.58
CA ASP A 595 27.39 3.27 1.75
C ASP A 595 25.84 3.20 1.80
N ASP A 596 25.18 3.36 0.65
CA ASP A 596 23.73 3.20 0.54
C ASP A 596 23.29 2.74 -0.86
N PRO A 597 22.93 1.46 -1.05
CA PRO A 597 22.77 0.87 -2.38
C PRO A 597 21.30 0.89 -2.86
N GLY A 598 20.85 2.00 -3.45
CA GLY A 598 19.50 2.04 -4.03
C GLY A 598 19.33 3.02 -5.19
N ILE A 599 18.95 2.52 -6.37
CA ILE A 599 18.15 3.35 -7.29
C ILE A 599 16.80 3.46 -6.61
N ASP A 600 16.54 4.66 -6.13
CA ASP A 600 15.37 4.91 -5.33
C ASP A 600 14.16 5.01 -6.26
N ILE A 601 13.69 3.86 -6.75
CA ILE A 601 12.35 3.74 -7.30
C ILE A 601 11.34 3.92 -6.15
N ASN A 602 11.71 3.91 -4.85
CA ASN A 602 10.83 4.51 -3.84
C ASN A 602 10.82 6.04 -3.93
N HIS A 603 11.89 6.73 -4.38
CA HIS A 603 11.86 8.15 -4.76
C HIS A 603 11.07 8.36 -6.05
N GLY A 604 11.15 7.44 -7.01
CA GLY A 604 10.30 7.47 -8.19
C GLY A 604 8.81 7.33 -7.84
N HIS A 605 8.51 6.34 -7.01
CA HIS A 605 7.22 6.18 -6.37
C HIS A 605 6.92 7.31 -5.39
N ALA A 606 7.89 8.04 -4.85
CA ALA A 606 7.65 9.20 -4.00
C ALA A 606 7.36 10.45 -4.81
N VAL A 607 7.92 10.60 -6.00
CA VAL A 607 7.59 11.64 -6.97
C VAL A 607 6.18 11.34 -7.45
N VAL A 608 5.89 10.14 -7.96
CA VAL A 608 4.51 9.74 -8.32
C VAL A 608 3.57 9.88 -7.13
N TYR A 609 3.90 9.38 -5.94
CA TYR A 609 3.07 9.48 -4.73
C TYR A 609 2.86 10.93 -4.29
N GLN A 610 3.92 11.74 -4.18
CA GLN A 610 3.84 13.17 -3.89
C GLN A 610 2.89 13.86 -4.85
N MET A 611 2.92 13.52 -6.12
CA MET A 611 2.18 14.27 -7.11
C MET A 611 0.78 13.68 -7.39
N THR A 612 0.58 12.41 -7.02
CA THR A 612 -0.70 11.69 -6.98
C THR A 612 -1.52 12.08 -5.75
N TRP A 613 -0.86 12.40 -4.62
CA TRP A 613 -1.49 12.74 -3.33
C TRP A 613 -1.32 14.18 -2.88
N ALA A 614 -0.33 14.91 -3.39
CA ALA A 614 -0.02 16.29 -3.07
C ALA A 614 0.47 17.12 -4.30
N PRO A 615 -0.29 17.18 -5.42
CA PRO A 615 0.02 18.07 -6.56
C PRO A 615 0.01 19.57 -6.17
N SER A 616 -0.50 19.89 -4.98
CA SER A 616 0.17 20.78 -4.03
C SER A 616 -0.28 20.36 -2.63
N THR A 617 -0.43 21.26 -1.66
CA THR A 617 -1.25 20.94 -0.45
C THR A 617 -2.75 20.74 -0.75
N ALA A 618 -3.13 20.75 -2.04
CA ALA A 618 -4.45 20.49 -2.61
C ALA A 618 -4.74 18.98 -2.76
N GLY A 619 -5.51 18.35 -1.88
CA GLY A 619 -6.07 18.86 -0.62
C GLY A 619 -5.77 17.87 0.50
N ALA A 620 -5.01 18.27 1.52
CA ALA A 620 -4.50 17.46 2.64
C ALA A 620 -5.46 16.36 3.16
N THR A 621 -5.46 15.20 2.47
CA THR A 621 -6.54 14.16 2.49
C THR A 621 -7.92 14.73 2.84
N PHE A 622 -8.31 15.78 2.11
CA PHE A 622 -9.53 16.51 2.34
C PHE A 622 -10.53 16.35 1.21
N GLN A 623 -11.55 15.54 1.48
CA GLN A 623 -12.89 15.93 1.04
C GLN A 623 -13.35 17.11 1.90
N SER A 624 -13.10 18.32 1.42
CA SER A 624 -13.84 19.49 1.87
C SER A 624 -15.31 19.34 1.45
N ALA A 625 -16.11 18.71 2.33
CA ALA A 625 -17.53 18.36 2.22
C ALA A 625 -17.87 17.10 1.40
N SER A 626 -18.74 16.24 1.99
CA SER A 626 -19.49 15.09 1.41
C SER A 626 -18.67 14.08 0.57
N ILE A 627 -18.47 12.82 0.96
CA ILE A 627 -19.30 11.89 1.76
C ILE A 627 -18.39 11.00 2.67
N PRO A 628 -18.56 10.96 4.00
CA PRO A 628 -17.65 10.25 4.90
C PRO A 628 -17.86 8.71 4.98
N THR A 629 -17.39 7.98 3.98
CA THR A 629 -16.82 6.65 4.24
C THR A 629 -15.30 6.76 4.09
N GLY A 630 -14.59 6.75 5.22
CA GLY A 630 -13.12 6.76 5.22
C GLY A 630 -12.55 5.54 4.48
N PRO A 631 -11.24 5.52 4.17
CA PRO A 631 -10.66 4.40 3.43
C PRO A 631 -10.93 3.10 4.20
N THR A 632 -11.68 2.20 3.58
CA THR A 632 -11.82 0.83 4.06
C THR A 632 -10.71 0.00 3.45
N PHE A 633 -10.36 -1.10 4.09
CA PHE A 633 -9.36 -2.02 3.58
C PHE A 633 -9.78 -3.45 3.91
N ALA A 634 -9.12 -4.42 3.31
CA ALA A 634 -9.27 -5.83 3.63
C ALA A 634 -7.88 -6.47 3.72
N ILE A 635 -7.76 -7.50 4.57
CA ILE A 635 -6.55 -8.26 4.79
C ILE A 635 -6.80 -9.71 4.37
N THR A 636 -5.86 -10.26 3.61
CA THR A 636 -5.81 -11.66 3.22
C THR A 636 -4.59 -12.32 3.93
N PRO A 637 -4.34 -13.63 3.78
CA PRO A 637 -3.13 -14.25 4.28
C PRO A 637 -1.81 -13.67 3.74
N LYS A 638 -1.76 -13.16 2.50
CA LYS A 638 -0.53 -12.62 1.88
C LYS A 638 -0.55 -11.15 1.52
N SER A 639 -1.72 -10.50 1.48
CA SER A 639 -1.85 -9.15 0.93
C SER A 639 -2.80 -8.24 1.71
N LEU A 640 -2.52 -6.94 1.63
CA LEU A 640 -3.31 -5.87 2.20
C LEU A 640 -3.87 -5.01 1.07
N TRP A 641 -5.19 -4.87 1.04
CA TRP A 641 -5.95 -4.20 -0.03
C TRP A 641 -6.60 -2.93 0.48
N ILE A 642 -6.17 -1.76 -0.01
CA ILE A 642 -6.65 -0.45 0.40
C ILE A 642 -7.59 0.14 -0.64
N ARG A 643 -8.73 0.65 -0.18
CA ARG A 643 -9.66 1.44 -0.99
C ARG A 643 -9.25 2.91 -1.03
N GLY A 644 -9.12 3.47 -2.23
CA GLY A 644 -8.98 4.92 -2.41
C GLY A 644 -10.27 5.67 -2.02
N SER A 645 -10.16 6.83 -1.37
CA SER A 645 -11.33 7.65 -1.02
C SER A 645 -11.74 8.56 -2.19
N GLY A 646 -12.49 8.00 -3.14
CA GLY A 646 -12.86 8.75 -4.34
C GLY A 646 -13.82 9.91 -4.09
N THR A 647 -13.53 11.07 -4.69
CA THR A 647 -14.57 12.01 -5.11
C THR A 647 -15.36 11.39 -6.28
N SER A 648 -16.52 11.95 -6.63
CA SER A 648 -17.25 11.53 -7.83
C SER A 648 -16.36 11.58 -9.07
N GLY A 649 -16.00 10.41 -9.62
CA GLY A 649 -15.27 10.26 -10.89
C GLY A 649 -13.80 9.81 -10.81
N VAL A 650 -13.17 9.72 -9.63
CA VAL A 650 -11.75 9.31 -9.49
C VAL A 650 -11.58 8.54 -8.17
N SER A 651 -10.89 7.40 -8.19
CA SER A 651 -10.52 6.59 -7.01
C SER A 651 -9.44 7.31 -6.19
N GLY A 652 -9.68 7.50 -4.89
CA GLY A 652 -8.78 8.28 -4.03
C GLY A 652 -7.55 7.54 -3.53
N LEU A 653 -6.81 6.85 -4.41
CA LEU A 653 -5.37 6.65 -4.23
C LEU A 653 -4.55 7.70 -5.01
N GLY A 654 -5.24 8.79 -5.38
CA GLY A 654 -4.93 9.65 -6.51
C GLY A 654 -5.10 8.93 -7.86
N LYS A 655 -4.74 9.61 -8.95
CA LYS A 655 -4.87 9.14 -10.35
C LYS A 655 -3.99 7.90 -10.62
N GLY A 656 -4.39 6.74 -10.09
CA GLY A 656 -3.48 5.64 -9.83
C GLY A 656 -4.15 4.30 -9.59
N GLY A 657 -5.36 4.09 -10.11
CA GLY A 657 -6.08 2.81 -10.06
C GLY A 657 -7.13 2.73 -8.95
N ASN A 658 -7.95 1.68 -9.00
CA ASN A 658 -9.14 1.61 -8.14
C ASN A 658 -8.84 1.07 -6.73
N LEU A 659 -7.79 0.25 -6.59
CA LEU A 659 -7.35 -0.35 -5.32
C LEU A 659 -5.83 -0.42 -5.21
N GLY A 660 -5.31 -0.30 -3.99
CA GLY A 660 -3.89 -0.41 -3.69
C GLY A 660 -3.61 -1.76 -3.07
N VAL A 661 -2.62 -2.49 -3.56
CA VAL A 661 -2.24 -3.82 -3.05
C VAL A 661 -0.84 -3.76 -2.48
N TYR A 662 -0.67 -4.31 -1.28
CA TYR A 662 0.63 -4.47 -0.63
C TYR A 662 0.87 -5.97 -0.41
N ASP A 663 2.04 -6.46 -0.81
CA ASP A 663 2.50 -7.79 -0.41
C ASP A 663 3.01 -7.71 1.04
N LEU A 664 2.47 -8.57 1.91
CA LEU A 664 2.83 -8.60 3.33
C LEU A 664 4.21 -9.23 3.58
N ALA A 665 4.71 -10.06 2.65
CA ALA A 665 6.00 -10.72 2.82
C ALA A 665 7.17 -9.76 2.57
N SER A 666 7.21 -9.12 1.40
CA SER A 666 8.18 -8.06 1.06
C SER A 666 7.86 -6.71 1.72
N ARG A 667 6.62 -6.52 2.19
CA ARG A 667 6.09 -5.29 2.82
C ARG A 667 6.05 -4.09 1.85
N ARG A 668 6.02 -4.36 0.54
CA ARG A 668 6.05 -3.35 -0.53
C ARG A 668 4.70 -3.27 -1.24
N ALA A 669 4.42 -2.12 -1.84
CA ALA A 669 3.31 -1.96 -2.77
C ALA A 669 3.56 -2.81 -4.03
N VAL A 670 2.51 -3.42 -4.56
CA VAL A 670 2.52 -4.16 -5.82
C VAL A 670 2.09 -3.19 -6.92
N PHE A 671 2.89 -3.09 -7.98
CA PHE A 671 2.57 -2.24 -9.13
C PHE A 671 1.94 -3.11 -10.22
N PHE A 672 0.90 -2.56 -10.84
CA PHE A 672 0.21 -3.17 -11.96
C PHE A 672 0.43 -2.24 -13.15
N SER A 673 0.94 -2.73 -14.27
CA SER A 673 0.88 -1.97 -15.52
C SER A 673 -0.56 -1.98 -16.03
N HIS A 674 -0.96 -0.94 -16.77
CA HIS A 674 -2.24 -0.96 -17.45
C HIS A 674 -2.22 -1.99 -18.60
N ALA A 675 -3.39 -2.51 -18.97
CA ALA A 675 -3.49 -3.55 -19.99
C ALA A 675 -2.89 -3.09 -21.33
N GLY A 676 -1.89 -3.82 -21.83
CA GLY A 676 -1.19 -3.50 -23.07
C GLY A 676 -0.10 -2.43 -22.97
N GLN A 677 0.12 -1.85 -21.78
CA GLN A 677 1.23 -0.92 -21.51
C GLN A 677 2.36 -1.66 -20.78
N ASP A 678 3.61 -1.29 -21.08
CA ASP A 678 4.78 -1.74 -20.34
C ASP A 678 5.03 -0.90 -19.07
N TYR A 679 6.10 -1.21 -18.33
CA TYR A 679 6.47 -0.46 -17.13
C TYR A 679 7.15 0.88 -17.46
N TYR A 680 7.66 1.08 -18.68
CA TYR A 680 8.31 2.34 -19.09
C TYR A 680 7.31 3.49 -19.21
N HIS A 681 6.06 3.21 -19.62
CA HIS A 681 4.99 4.22 -19.67
C HIS A 681 4.75 4.96 -18.34
N TYR A 682 5.08 4.36 -17.19
CA TYR A 682 5.08 4.99 -15.86
C TYR A 682 5.92 6.27 -15.79
N PHE A 683 7.04 6.30 -16.52
CA PHE A 683 8.06 7.35 -16.45
C PHE A 683 7.90 8.44 -17.54
N LEU A 684 6.99 8.23 -18.49
CA LEU A 684 6.74 9.16 -19.59
C LEU A 684 5.93 10.40 -19.19
N MET A 685 5.06 10.26 -18.18
CA MET A 685 4.07 11.29 -17.86
C MET A 685 4.26 11.83 -16.45
N GLY A 686 4.35 13.15 -16.38
CA GLY A 686 4.15 13.88 -15.13
C GLY A 686 2.74 13.70 -14.55
N PRO A 687 2.54 14.18 -13.32
CA PRO A 687 1.33 13.98 -12.54
C PRO A 687 0.19 14.80 -13.09
N GLY A 688 -0.90 14.13 -13.42
CA GLY A 688 -1.98 14.85 -14.07
C GLY A 688 -1.58 15.41 -15.44
N GLY A 689 -0.78 14.64 -16.20
CA GLY A 689 -1.11 14.45 -17.62
C GLY A 689 -2.64 14.42 -17.79
N ALA A 690 -3.13 15.17 -18.77
CA ALA A 690 -4.49 15.71 -18.70
C ALA A 690 -5.57 14.62 -18.73
N ASP A 691 -5.32 13.53 -19.47
CA ASP A 691 -6.36 12.58 -19.87
C ASP A 691 -5.96 11.10 -19.63
N GLU A 692 -6.83 10.40 -18.92
CA GLU A 692 -7.17 8.96 -18.94
C GLU A 692 -6.18 7.80 -18.61
N GLU A 693 -4.85 7.85 -18.79
CA GLU A 693 -4.09 6.58 -19.02
C GLU A 693 -3.00 6.10 -18.02
N HIS A 694 -3.08 6.34 -16.70
CA HIS A 694 -2.17 5.65 -15.73
C HIS A 694 -2.84 5.15 -14.44
N PHE A 695 -2.72 3.85 -14.18
CA PHE A 695 -3.16 3.21 -12.94
C PHE A 695 -1.99 2.51 -12.23
N PHE A 696 -1.43 3.15 -11.19
CA PHE A 696 -0.37 2.60 -10.33
C PHE A 696 -0.85 1.50 -9.34
N GLY A 697 -2.05 0.99 -9.54
CA GLY A 697 -2.78 0.15 -8.61
C GLY A 697 -3.77 -0.74 -9.34
N PHE A 698 -4.37 -1.68 -8.63
CA PHE A 698 -5.21 -2.70 -9.24
C PHE A 698 -6.45 -2.09 -9.92
N ASP A 699 -6.54 -2.34 -11.22
CA ASP A 699 -7.62 -1.89 -12.09
C ASP A 699 -8.81 -2.87 -12.02
N LEU A 700 -9.98 -2.35 -11.66
CA LEU A 700 -11.24 -3.09 -11.62
C LEU A 700 -12.03 -2.98 -12.91
N THR A 701 -11.58 -2.17 -13.87
CA THR A 701 -12.26 -1.75 -15.10
C THR A 701 -11.55 -2.24 -16.37
N PRO A 702 -11.35 -3.57 -16.55
CA PRO A 702 -10.73 -4.11 -17.78
C PRO A 702 -11.53 -3.83 -19.06
N GLU A 703 -12.75 -3.30 -18.95
CA GLU A 703 -13.57 -2.87 -20.09
C GLU A 703 -13.36 -1.42 -20.58
N GLY A 704 -12.52 -0.59 -19.93
CA GLY A 704 -12.24 0.78 -20.41
C GLY A 704 -11.41 1.66 -19.48
N SER A 705 -10.99 2.84 -19.98
CA SER A 705 -10.10 3.80 -19.31
C SER A 705 -10.71 4.59 -18.13
N SER A 706 -11.98 4.39 -17.80
CA SER A 706 -12.65 5.23 -16.80
C SER A 706 -12.48 4.70 -15.38
N GLU A 707 -11.87 5.49 -14.50
CA GLU A 707 -11.77 5.13 -13.08
C GLU A 707 -13.12 4.87 -12.42
N LEU A 708 -13.16 3.84 -11.58
CA LEU A 708 -14.35 3.42 -10.87
C LEU A 708 -14.24 3.74 -9.37
N ALA A 709 -15.27 4.41 -8.84
CA ALA A 709 -15.39 4.69 -7.42
C ALA A 709 -15.77 3.42 -6.63
N THR A 710 -15.04 3.16 -5.55
CA THR A 710 -15.18 1.97 -4.70
C THR A 710 -15.74 2.34 -3.32
N TYR A 711 -16.61 1.47 -2.77
CA TYR A 711 -17.44 1.78 -1.60
C TYR A 711 -17.35 0.76 -0.45
N GLY A 712 -16.56 -0.31 -0.62
CA GLY A 712 -16.36 -1.34 0.39
C GLY A 712 -15.48 -2.47 -0.12
N LEU A 713 -14.80 -3.15 0.81
CA LEU A 713 -13.93 -4.28 0.53
C LEU A 713 -14.22 -5.43 1.50
N LEU A 714 -14.11 -6.67 1.03
CA LEU A 714 -14.22 -7.87 1.83
C LEU A 714 -13.39 -9.00 1.21
N TYR A 715 -12.47 -9.57 1.99
CA TYR A 715 -11.84 -10.84 1.63
C TYR A 715 -12.83 -12.00 1.86
N VAL A 716 -12.91 -12.91 0.89
CA VAL A 716 -13.70 -14.14 0.94
C VAL A 716 -12.79 -15.32 0.66
N ALA A 717 -12.49 -16.10 1.71
CA ALA A 717 -11.80 -17.38 1.57
C ALA A 717 -12.66 -18.40 0.79
N ASN A 718 -11.98 -19.27 0.02
CA ASN A 718 -12.62 -20.32 -0.78
C ASN A 718 -13.31 -21.41 0.06
#